data_AF-A0A2R6PCR1-F1
#
_entry.id   AF-A0A2R6PCR1-F1
#
_cell.length_a   1.000
_cell.length_b   1.000
_cell.length_c   1.000
_cell.angle_alpha   90.00
_cell.angle_beta   90.00
_cell.angle_gamma   90.00
#
_symmetry.space_group_name_H-M   'P 1'
#
loop_
_entity.id
_entity.type
_entity.pdbx_description
1 polymer ?
#
loop_
_entity_poly.entity_id
_entity_poly.type
_entity_poly.pdbx_seq_one_letter_code
_entity_poly.pdbx_strand_id
1 'polypeptide(L)'
;MPPRRVLALGLLVVFSPYYLVFSLCSEFFAYTPHSLGQMQQILEQIPAEMHTWRVVVSDIWDPVDYDAWWPSAYADGGSVSWSKVESVNGALSVSFPDVRWASLRASEGWAALQHHTLLHTTITVYPPTGPSRPEPPRLFIDLKQGSFFAVLPRSSVEETSESQQIPKWHAGNIYSMNAAPPQSVPLPNTPSLESATAYDVFVSGDYEIRLFGDPAVRHSDVPELQITFNVGIENPTDTFTHSSSHNIVPDFIEGWAFGEAIGVGIRTSGGWWTVNEVRLGDGGSKAISTTLVQETRLAPTQTRIIPIRLSQEGPFLGSEINLVLVGVSSTGTSMDITITLPVNHHQLWDSTEFHPIVSSYFFATSMPAAFLSIPPKQPNQDKPQTPLLALRTSKLNLSNLLTAKRNCILTGRWGRGRYSIAACLGLSPAAAKSKLGACPNWENRMGIRLYSTPTQVPDLAPYISGSGLAWSKRIRRLVNTDDNDLFLSNLVDIPVLAIHGGNDDNVPVWHSRQLVDVLKTWNKDANVTSVIFLLGRTVYSQLHSLIEDPGQLHCYPTIFNNERVQSFVDDVLSGAITEQSTRKSHSFTLTVAIPSESGSMHGWKIESLGTPGRLGRLTVEEKDEHISVTTRNILAFSISKRASDTVRITIDGQQLSRISGPHKEEHSFVKDGKVWQERPGADSFSVQPSGRALNILSSRSPITFVIPNKTDVHTLHVALRIVHDLDVYHKLDAAILDAAEAITLMEGNSLGHSNVVSIGGSENAFSQHILNRRLNDTPFQMHGQTLHLKGLPLVQDSTAVFLHPHPTSVDALMMFIYSNDAMGLERGARLFPIRTGIPMPDWVIVHALADSRAAGGVQASG
;
A
#
# COMPACT_ATOMS: atom_id res chain seq x y z
N MET A 1 61.20 18.56 8.00
CA MET A 1 60.59 19.32 6.88
C MET A 1 60.66 18.48 5.60
N PRO A 2 59.70 18.64 4.66
CA PRO A 2 58.95 17.55 3.98
C PRO A 2 59.10 17.62 2.43
N PRO A 3 58.12 17.26 1.57
CA PRO A 3 57.46 15.97 1.24
C PRO A 3 57.49 15.63 -0.28
N ARG A 4 57.00 14.45 -0.70
CA ARG A 4 55.99 14.31 -1.81
C ARG A 4 55.41 12.89 -1.97
N ARG A 5 54.10 12.89 -2.27
CA ARG A 5 53.08 11.82 -2.34
C ARG A 5 53.17 10.98 -3.62
N VAL A 6 52.72 9.70 -3.57
CA VAL A 6 51.84 9.00 -4.57
C VAL A 6 51.16 7.83 -3.81
N LEU A 7 49.89 7.94 -3.42
CA LEU A 7 48.62 7.58 -4.11
C LEU A 7 48.29 6.07 -4.07
N ALA A 8 47.26 5.76 -3.28
CA ALA A 8 46.66 4.44 -3.08
C ALA A 8 45.80 4.03 -4.27
N LEU A 9 45.86 2.75 -4.64
CA LEU A 9 44.95 2.11 -5.58
C LEU A 9 43.87 1.39 -4.77
N GLY A 10 42.66 1.95 -4.71
CA GLY A 10 41.47 1.27 -4.20
C GLY A 10 40.78 0.55 -5.34
N LEU A 11 40.68 -0.78 -5.27
CA LEU A 11 39.94 -1.59 -6.21
C LEU A 11 38.50 -1.75 -5.69
N LEU A 12 37.54 -1.25 -6.46
CA LEU A 12 36.11 -1.25 -6.20
C LEU A 12 35.47 -2.42 -6.96
N VAL A 13 34.89 -3.40 -6.27
CA VAL A 13 34.07 -4.45 -6.90
C VAL A 13 32.71 -4.49 -6.20
N VAL A 14 31.69 -4.08 -6.96
CA VAL A 14 30.29 -4.02 -6.54
C VAL A 14 29.64 -5.37 -6.85
N PHE A 15 29.23 -6.10 -5.81
CA PHE A 15 28.26 -7.19 -5.97
C PHE A 15 26.87 -6.65 -5.62
N SER A 16 26.09 -6.40 -6.68
CA SER A 16 24.65 -6.13 -6.59
C SER A 16 23.95 -7.48 -6.55
N PRO A 17 23.24 -7.86 -5.47
CA PRO A 17 22.38 -9.03 -5.54
C PRO A 17 21.18 -8.73 -6.45
N TYR A 18 20.91 -9.73 -7.27
CA TYR A 18 19.93 -9.80 -8.34
C TYR A 18 18.57 -10.05 -7.72
N TYR A 19 17.59 -9.18 -7.95
CA TYR A 19 16.16 -9.47 -8.14
C TYR A 19 15.46 -8.12 -8.33
N LEU A 20 14.41 -8.12 -9.16
CA LEU A 20 13.46 -7.02 -9.28
C LEU A 20 12.55 -6.94 -8.03
N VAL A 21 13.16 -6.96 -6.84
CA VAL A 21 12.55 -6.54 -5.58
C VAL A 21 13.03 -5.11 -5.38
N PHE A 22 12.10 -4.17 -5.39
CA PHE A 22 12.43 -2.75 -5.38
C PHE A 22 13.22 -2.34 -4.12
N SER A 23 14.46 -1.89 -4.38
CA SER A 23 15.38 -1.06 -3.60
C SER A 23 15.75 -1.57 -2.20
N LEU A 24 17.05 -1.84 -1.98
CA LEU A 24 17.87 -1.23 -0.91
C LEU A 24 19.36 -1.59 -1.12
N CYS A 25 20.24 -0.64 -0.76
CA CYS A 25 21.71 -0.71 -0.72
C CYS A 25 22.52 -0.51 -2.03
N SER A 26 22.95 0.74 -2.27
CA SER A 26 24.34 1.02 -2.67
C SER A 26 24.67 2.51 -2.43
N GLU A 27 25.43 2.81 -1.38
CA GLU A 27 26.13 4.09 -1.20
C GLU A 27 27.62 3.80 -0.98
N PHE A 28 28.53 4.50 -1.68
CA PHE A 28 29.82 4.93 -1.15
C PHE A 28 30.52 5.98 -2.07
N PHE A 29 30.95 7.07 -1.41
CA PHE A 29 31.91 8.16 -1.69
C PHE A 29 31.83 9.11 -2.90
N ALA A 30 31.95 10.41 -2.58
CA ALA A 30 32.10 11.56 -3.46
C ALA A 30 33.51 12.16 -3.36
N TYR A 31 34.09 12.62 -4.48
CA TYR A 31 35.01 13.77 -4.49
C TYR A 31 34.92 14.56 -5.83
N THR A 32 34.78 15.88 -5.65
CA THR A 32 34.86 17.09 -6.50
C THR A 32 35.02 17.04 -8.05
N PRO A 33 34.46 18.04 -8.77
CA PRO A 33 34.28 18.01 -10.22
C PRO A 33 35.41 18.72 -10.97
N HIS A 34 36.07 18.08 -11.94
CA HIS A 34 36.64 18.77 -13.11
C HIS A 34 36.77 17.86 -14.33
N SER A 35 36.31 18.40 -15.47
CA SER A 35 36.59 18.05 -16.87
C SER A 35 36.23 16.65 -17.40
N LEU A 36 35.08 16.56 -18.08
CA LEU A 36 34.62 15.47 -18.94
C LEU A 36 35.54 15.14 -20.16
N GLY A 37 36.59 15.93 -20.40
CA GLY A 37 37.42 15.82 -21.62
C GLY A 37 38.60 14.84 -21.57
N GLN A 38 38.96 14.33 -20.39
CA GLN A 38 40.16 13.49 -20.23
C GLN A 38 39.88 11.97 -20.12
N MET A 39 38.62 11.54 -19.94
CA MET A 39 38.29 10.11 -19.83
C MET A 39 38.44 9.33 -21.15
N GLN A 40 38.35 10.00 -22.31
CA GLN A 40 38.39 9.32 -23.60
C GLN A 40 39.82 8.92 -24.03
N GLN A 41 40.85 9.65 -23.57
CA GLN A 41 42.25 9.32 -23.85
C GLN A 41 42.84 8.23 -22.94
N ILE A 42 42.22 7.97 -21.77
CA ILE A 42 42.67 6.90 -20.85
C ILE A 42 42.14 5.53 -21.32
N LEU A 43 40.97 5.48 -21.97
CA LEU A 43 40.37 4.24 -22.46
C LEU A 43 41.13 3.62 -23.64
N GLU A 44 41.89 4.42 -24.41
CA GLU A 44 42.67 3.94 -25.56
C GLU A 44 44.07 3.41 -25.20
N GLN A 45 44.51 3.52 -23.93
CA GLN A 45 45.86 3.12 -23.49
C GLN A 45 45.89 1.89 -22.56
N ILE A 46 44.76 1.20 -22.34
CA ILE A 46 44.72 0.00 -21.50
C ILE A 46 45.10 -1.24 -22.34
N PRO A 47 46.14 -2.02 -21.96
CA PRO A 47 46.56 -3.20 -22.70
C PRO A 47 45.44 -4.25 -22.80
N ALA A 48 45.36 -4.92 -23.95
CA ALA A 48 44.34 -5.92 -24.31
C ALA A 48 44.36 -7.24 -23.49
N GLU A 49 44.98 -7.27 -22.31
CA GLU A 49 45.17 -8.48 -21.50
C GLU A 49 44.53 -8.43 -20.09
N MET A 50 43.62 -7.49 -19.82
CA MET A 50 42.73 -7.64 -18.65
C MET A 50 41.57 -8.56 -19.00
N HIS A 51 41.68 -9.77 -18.46
CA HIS A 51 40.69 -10.84 -18.46
C HIS A 51 39.24 -10.35 -18.51
N THR A 52 38.50 -10.92 -19.45
CA THR A 52 37.05 -10.86 -19.56
C THR A 52 36.39 -11.06 -18.20
N TRP A 53 35.73 -10.02 -17.70
CA TRP A 53 34.85 -10.10 -16.53
C TRP A 53 33.71 -11.05 -16.83
N ARG A 54 33.80 -12.30 -16.35
CA ARG A 54 32.67 -13.24 -16.34
C ARG A 54 31.91 -13.03 -15.03
N VAL A 55 30.75 -12.40 -15.13
CA VAL A 55 29.68 -12.59 -14.14
C VAL A 55 29.16 -14.01 -14.36
N VAL A 56 29.46 -14.93 -13.44
CA VAL A 56 28.86 -16.27 -13.46
C VAL A 56 27.51 -16.16 -12.76
N VAL A 57 26.48 -15.86 -13.55
CA VAL A 57 25.11 -16.17 -13.18
C VAL A 57 24.96 -17.65 -13.51
N SER A 58 24.83 -18.52 -12.51
CA SER A 58 24.24 -19.83 -12.80
C SER A 58 22.81 -19.53 -13.21
N ASP A 59 22.47 -19.75 -14.47
CA ASP A 59 21.06 -19.80 -14.84
C ASP A 59 20.42 -20.83 -13.90
N ILE A 60 19.24 -20.56 -13.33
CA ILE A 60 18.53 -21.56 -12.48
C ILE A 60 18.19 -22.86 -13.25
N TRP A 61 18.47 -22.86 -14.55
CA TRP A 61 18.39 -23.97 -15.48
C TRP A 61 19.65 -24.84 -15.51
N ASP A 62 20.79 -24.28 -15.13
CA ASP A 62 22.02 -25.05 -14.95
C ASP A 62 21.90 -25.89 -13.67
N PRO A 63 22.42 -27.13 -13.66
CA PRO A 63 22.54 -27.90 -12.43
C PRO A 63 23.21 -27.06 -11.35
N VAL A 64 22.59 -27.01 -10.16
CA VAL A 64 23.13 -26.26 -9.03
C VAL A 64 24.50 -26.83 -8.67
N ASP A 65 25.53 -26.01 -8.85
CA ASP A 65 26.88 -26.30 -8.36
C ASP A 65 26.95 -25.98 -6.87
N TYR A 66 26.81 -27.00 -6.03
CA TYR A 66 26.87 -26.86 -4.58
C TYR A 66 28.27 -26.56 -4.04
N ASP A 67 29.31 -26.74 -4.86
CA ASP A 67 30.69 -26.41 -4.50
C ASP A 67 31.07 -24.98 -4.93
N ALA A 68 30.17 -24.29 -5.64
CA ALA A 68 30.37 -22.90 -6.03
C ALA A 68 30.39 -21.95 -4.83
N TRP A 69 31.23 -20.92 -4.95
CA TRP A 69 31.32 -19.84 -3.99
C TRP A 69 31.42 -18.49 -4.70
N TRP A 70 30.97 -17.45 -4.01
CA TRP A 70 30.94 -16.07 -4.50
C TRP A 70 31.50 -15.13 -3.43
N PRO A 71 32.26 -14.08 -3.78
CA PRO A 71 32.69 -13.08 -2.82
C PRO A 71 31.48 -12.30 -2.21
N SER A 72 31.59 -11.92 -0.94
CA SER A 72 30.57 -11.19 -0.18
C SER A 72 31.08 -9.84 0.31
N ALA A 73 30.22 -8.81 0.27
CA ALA A 73 30.52 -7.49 0.81
C ALA A 73 30.26 -7.35 2.32
N TYR A 74 29.64 -8.35 2.97
CA TYR A 74 29.31 -8.31 4.41
C TYR A 74 30.52 -8.52 5.32
N ALA A 75 31.66 -8.98 4.78
CA ALA A 75 32.90 -9.15 5.52
C ALA A 75 34.11 -8.92 4.59
N ASP A 76 35.20 -8.37 5.15
CA ASP A 76 36.45 -8.18 4.41
C ASP A 76 37.00 -9.54 3.97
N GLY A 77 37.11 -9.78 2.66
CA GLY A 77 37.49 -11.08 2.11
C GLY A 77 36.45 -12.17 2.31
N GLY A 78 35.20 -11.82 2.62
CA GLY A 78 34.10 -12.76 2.82
C GLY A 78 33.70 -13.47 1.53
N SER A 79 33.14 -14.67 1.69
CA SER A 79 32.53 -15.45 0.61
C SER A 79 31.20 -16.05 1.07
N VAL A 80 30.31 -16.31 0.11
CA VAL A 80 29.06 -17.08 0.27
C VAL A 80 29.24 -18.40 -0.48
N SER A 81 28.75 -19.48 0.09
CA SER A 81 28.69 -20.80 -0.54
C SER A 81 27.39 -21.51 -0.13
N TRP A 82 27.08 -22.64 -0.76
CA TRP A 82 25.99 -23.49 -0.30
C TRP A 82 26.35 -24.16 1.02
N SER A 83 25.33 -24.39 1.84
CA SER A 83 25.41 -25.24 3.03
C SER A 83 24.16 -26.10 3.11
N LYS A 84 24.29 -27.28 3.73
CA LYS A 84 23.16 -28.20 3.92
C LYS A 84 22.65 -28.09 5.35
N VAL A 85 21.35 -27.91 5.47
CA VAL A 85 20.63 -27.79 6.74
C VAL A 85 19.41 -28.72 6.70
N GLU A 86 19.03 -29.25 7.86
CA GLU A 86 17.81 -30.03 8.01
C GLU A 86 16.71 -29.15 8.60
N SER A 87 15.52 -29.16 7.98
CA SER A 87 14.35 -28.50 8.54
C SER A 87 13.64 -29.41 9.53
N VAL A 88 13.00 -28.83 10.55
CA VAL A 88 12.18 -29.55 11.52
C VAL A 88 10.72 -29.24 11.23
N ASN A 89 9.97 -30.21 10.70
CA ASN A 89 8.56 -30.04 10.31
C ASN A 89 8.33 -28.83 9.38
N GLY A 90 9.21 -28.65 8.38
CA GLY A 90 9.14 -27.53 7.44
C GLY A 90 9.66 -26.20 7.99
N ALA A 91 9.95 -26.10 9.30
CA ALA A 91 10.56 -24.92 9.91
C ALA A 91 12.09 -24.95 9.77
N LEU A 92 12.66 -23.80 9.41
CA LEU A 92 14.08 -23.58 9.25
C LEU A 92 14.46 -22.23 9.87
N SER A 93 15.56 -22.22 10.63
CA SER A 93 16.20 -20.98 11.05
C SER A 93 17.46 -20.73 10.22
N VAL A 94 17.60 -19.52 9.70
CA VAL A 94 18.73 -19.09 8.89
C VAL A 94 19.40 -17.91 9.59
N SER A 95 20.69 -18.04 9.87
CA SER A 95 21.51 -16.98 10.46
C SER A 95 22.96 -17.09 10.00
N PHE A 96 23.70 -15.99 10.09
CA PHE A 96 25.10 -15.89 9.66
C PHE A 96 25.96 -15.34 10.80
N PRO A 97 26.27 -16.15 11.83
CA PRO A 97 26.96 -15.66 13.03
C PRO A 97 28.40 -15.20 12.77
N ASP A 98 29.02 -15.65 11.69
CA ASP A 98 30.40 -15.27 11.32
C ASP A 98 30.50 -13.87 10.70
N VAL A 99 29.37 -13.26 10.33
CA VAL A 99 29.33 -11.87 9.89
C VAL A 99 29.46 -10.95 11.10
N ARG A 100 30.30 -9.92 10.99
CA ARG A 100 30.53 -8.92 12.06
C ARG A 100 29.37 -7.92 12.16
N TRP A 101 28.16 -8.40 12.46
CA TRP A 101 26.92 -7.59 12.48
C TRP A 101 27.03 -6.36 13.38
N ALA A 102 27.64 -6.50 14.56
CA ALA A 102 27.87 -5.37 15.47
C ALA A 102 28.72 -4.26 14.82
N SER A 103 29.74 -4.61 14.04
CA SER A 103 30.57 -3.64 13.32
C SER A 103 29.80 -2.95 12.19
N LEU A 104 29.01 -3.70 11.42
CA LEU A 104 28.18 -3.15 10.35
C LEU A 104 27.09 -2.23 10.92
N ARG A 105 26.45 -2.63 12.02
CA ARG A 105 25.47 -1.82 12.74
C ARG A 105 26.07 -0.52 13.29
N ALA A 106 27.32 -0.57 13.77
CA ALA A 106 27.99 0.61 14.30
C ALA A 106 28.23 1.70 13.24
N SER A 107 28.37 1.33 11.95
CA SER A 107 28.54 2.30 10.86
C SER A 107 27.23 2.65 10.14
N GLU A 108 26.43 1.64 9.79
CA GLU A 108 25.24 1.81 8.93
C GLU A 108 23.90 1.78 9.70
N GLY A 109 23.93 1.54 11.01
CA GLY A 109 22.73 1.33 11.82
C GLY A 109 21.99 0.04 11.46
N TRP A 110 20.68 0.01 11.70
CA TRP A 110 19.81 -1.13 11.39
C TRP A 110 19.77 -1.50 9.90
N ALA A 111 20.06 -0.56 8.99
CA ALA A 111 20.00 -0.79 7.56
C ALA A 111 21.02 -1.84 7.09
N ALA A 112 22.11 -2.03 7.85
CA ALA A 112 23.06 -3.12 7.63
C ALA A 112 22.56 -4.49 8.09
N LEU A 113 21.52 -4.58 8.93
CA LEU A 113 21.02 -5.83 9.50
C LEU A 113 19.96 -6.47 8.61
N GLN A 114 20.24 -6.53 7.32
CA GLN A 114 19.37 -7.10 6.32
C GLN A 114 20.19 -8.06 5.48
N HIS A 115 19.59 -9.14 4.99
CA HIS A 115 20.27 -10.06 4.09
C HIS A 115 19.26 -10.87 3.28
N HIS A 116 19.72 -11.35 2.13
CA HIS A 116 18.97 -12.24 1.26
C HIS A 116 19.64 -13.61 1.27
N THR A 117 18.84 -14.67 1.40
CA THR A 117 19.27 -16.05 1.33
C THR A 117 18.45 -16.76 0.26
N LEU A 118 19.14 -17.45 -0.66
CA LEU A 118 18.50 -18.38 -1.58
C LEU A 118 18.54 -19.78 -0.98
N LEU A 119 17.38 -20.39 -0.80
CA LEU A 119 17.24 -21.77 -0.33
C LEU A 119 16.82 -22.66 -1.49
N HIS A 120 17.31 -23.89 -1.50
CA HIS A 120 16.94 -24.90 -2.49
C HIS A 120 16.57 -26.21 -1.81
N THR A 121 15.53 -26.86 -2.30
CA THR A 121 15.11 -28.21 -1.89
C THR A 121 14.42 -28.93 -3.05
N THR A 122 14.08 -30.20 -2.88
CA THR A 122 13.34 -30.99 -3.85
C THR A 122 12.01 -31.46 -3.27
N ILE A 123 10.93 -31.33 -4.03
CA ILE A 123 9.63 -31.97 -3.74
C ILE A 123 9.51 -33.21 -4.62
N THR A 124 9.03 -34.32 -4.06
CA THR A 124 8.73 -35.55 -4.82
C THR A 124 7.24 -35.87 -4.75
N VAL A 125 6.59 -35.93 -5.91
CA VAL A 125 5.18 -36.30 -6.06
C VAL A 125 5.12 -37.78 -6.44
N TYR A 126 4.42 -38.58 -5.64
CA TYR A 126 4.24 -40.01 -5.88
C TYR A 126 2.94 -40.30 -6.64
N PRO A 127 2.90 -41.31 -7.53
CA PRO A 127 1.70 -41.71 -8.24
C PRO A 127 0.52 -42.08 -7.31
N PRO A 128 -0.73 -41.87 -7.74
CA PRO A 128 -1.89 -42.31 -6.99
C PRO A 128 -1.99 -43.84 -6.93
N THR A 129 -2.40 -44.40 -5.78
CA THR A 129 -2.57 -45.86 -5.58
C THR A 129 -3.93 -46.40 -6.08
N GLY A 130 -4.64 -45.68 -6.95
CA GLY A 130 -6.02 -45.97 -7.38
C GLY A 130 -6.29 -45.59 -8.85
N PRO A 131 -7.52 -45.79 -9.37
CA PRO A 131 -7.83 -45.51 -10.77
C PRO A 131 -7.49 -44.08 -11.15
N SER A 132 -7.01 -43.92 -12.39
CA SER A 132 -6.41 -42.70 -12.93
C SER A 132 -7.28 -41.47 -12.72
N ARG A 133 -6.68 -40.38 -12.22
CA ARG A 133 -7.33 -39.08 -12.12
C ARG A 133 -7.24 -38.36 -13.47
N PRO A 134 -8.31 -37.68 -13.91
CA PRO A 134 -8.33 -37.00 -15.20
C PRO A 134 -7.45 -35.74 -15.26
N GLU A 135 -7.24 -35.04 -14.13
CA GLU A 135 -6.44 -33.82 -14.06
C GLU A 135 -5.23 -33.95 -13.12
N PRO A 136 -4.07 -33.33 -13.46
CA PRO A 136 -2.90 -33.27 -12.58
C PRO A 136 -3.21 -32.54 -11.27
N PRO A 137 -2.64 -32.97 -10.13
CA PRO A 137 -2.74 -32.24 -8.88
C PRO A 137 -1.99 -30.90 -8.94
N ARG A 138 -2.30 -30.01 -8.00
CA ARG A 138 -1.57 -28.78 -7.72
C ARG A 138 -0.85 -28.90 -6.38
N LEU A 139 0.27 -28.20 -6.24
CA LEU A 139 0.92 -28.05 -4.93
C LEU A 139 0.17 -26.98 -4.13
N PHE A 140 -0.13 -27.27 -2.87
CA PHE A 140 -0.76 -26.34 -1.96
C PHE A 140 0.29 -25.88 -0.94
N ILE A 141 0.89 -24.72 -1.21
CA ILE A 141 2.12 -24.28 -0.55
C ILE A 141 1.83 -23.14 0.43
N ASP A 142 2.21 -23.34 1.69
CA ASP A 142 2.20 -22.31 2.73
C ASP A 142 3.67 -22.00 3.10
N LEU A 143 4.15 -20.86 2.59
CA LEU A 143 5.47 -20.31 2.90
C LEU A 143 5.29 -19.14 3.87
N LYS A 144 5.63 -19.32 5.15
CA LYS A 144 5.63 -18.24 6.15
C LYS A 144 7.02 -17.66 6.30
N GLN A 145 7.08 -16.33 6.37
CA GLN A 145 8.31 -15.55 6.56
C GLN A 145 9.39 -15.75 5.47
N GLY A 146 9.08 -16.46 4.38
CA GLY A 146 9.81 -16.37 3.11
C GLY A 146 9.13 -15.39 2.16
N SER A 147 9.92 -14.73 1.31
CA SER A 147 9.42 -13.64 0.47
C SER A 147 8.81 -14.13 -0.83
N PHE A 148 9.47 -15.09 -1.50
CA PHE A 148 8.99 -15.70 -2.73
C PHE A 148 9.46 -17.15 -2.85
N PHE A 149 8.82 -17.92 -3.71
CA PHE A 149 9.32 -19.23 -4.12
C PHE A 149 8.99 -19.52 -5.58
N ALA A 150 9.73 -20.45 -6.19
CA ALA A 150 9.49 -20.97 -7.52
C ALA A 150 9.63 -22.50 -7.53
N VAL A 151 8.83 -23.17 -8.35
CA VAL A 151 8.88 -24.63 -8.56
C VAL A 151 9.28 -24.88 -10.01
N LEU A 152 10.36 -25.63 -10.20
CA LEU A 152 10.97 -25.93 -11.50
C LEU A 152 10.98 -27.44 -11.74
N PRO A 153 10.88 -27.89 -13.00
CA PRO A 153 11.05 -29.29 -13.32
C PRO A 153 12.51 -29.68 -13.04
N ARG A 154 12.72 -30.89 -12.52
CA ARG A 154 14.08 -31.45 -12.46
C ARG A 154 14.37 -32.10 -13.80
N SER A 155 15.28 -31.52 -14.59
CA SER A 155 15.63 -32.00 -15.93
C SER A 155 16.15 -33.45 -15.87
N SER A 156 15.47 -34.37 -16.56
CA SER A 156 16.15 -35.57 -17.07
C SER A 156 17.00 -35.15 -18.26
N VAL A 157 18.25 -35.59 -18.30
CA VAL A 157 19.33 -35.19 -19.21
C VAL A 157 18.99 -35.30 -20.72
N GLU A 158 17.80 -35.81 -21.10
CA GLU A 158 17.45 -36.18 -22.48
C GLU A 158 16.37 -35.31 -23.16
N GLU A 159 15.68 -34.39 -22.47
CA GLU A 159 14.64 -33.53 -23.09
C GLU A 159 15.11 -32.08 -23.27
N THR A 160 16.21 -31.90 -24.00
CA THR A 160 16.61 -30.59 -24.54
C THR A 160 15.86 -30.33 -25.84
N SER A 161 14.60 -29.92 -25.76
CA SER A 161 13.94 -29.23 -26.87
C SER A 161 13.38 -27.88 -26.41
N GLU A 162 14.22 -26.86 -26.56
CA GLU A 162 13.95 -25.44 -26.92
C GLU A 162 12.87 -24.60 -26.21
N SER A 163 12.05 -25.13 -25.31
CA SER A 163 11.24 -24.29 -24.42
C SER A 163 11.92 -24.17 -23.07
N GLN A 164 12.85 -23.21 -22.96
CA GLN A 164 13.32 -22.74 -21.66
C GLN A 164 12.08 -22.40 -20.85
N GLN A 165 11.76 -23.21 -19.83
CA GLN A 165 10.58 -22.97 -19.03
C GLN A 165 10.71 -21.60 -18.37
N ILE A 166 9.59 -20.96 -18.05
CA ILE A 166 9.61 -19.60 -17.52
C ILE A 166 9.46 -19.71 -16.00
N PRO A 167 10.40 -19.19 -15.17
CA PRO A 167 10.29 -19.30 -13.73
C PRO A 167 9.11 -18.47 -13.23
N LYS A 168 8.11 -19.14 -12.68
CA LYS A 168 6.95 -18.52 -12.06
C LYS A 168 7.22 -18.36 -10.57
N TRP A 169 7.47 -17.13 -10.16
CA TRP A 169 7.65 -16.79 -8.75
C TRP A 169 6.29 -16.53 -8.11
N HIS A 170 6.07 -17.10 -6.94
CA HIS A 170 4.90 -16.92 -6.09
C HIS A 170 5.32 -16.19 -4.83
N ALA A 171 4.55 -15.21 -4.37
CA ALA A 171 4.83 -14.56 -3.09
C ALA A 171 4.54 -15.52 -1.93
N GLY A 172 5.45 -15.55 -0.96
CA GLY A 172 5.21 -16.13 0.35
C GLY A 172 4.44 -15.17 1.26
N ASN A 173 4.00 -15.66 2.41
CA ASN A 173 3.44 -14.87 3.50
C ASN A 173 4.56 -14.33 4.40
N ILE A 174 5.31 -13.34 3.89
CA ILE A 174 6.50 -12.81 4.57
C ILE A 174 6.21 -12.21 5.96
N TYR A 175 5.01 -11.64 6.17
CA TYR A 175 4.59 -11.10 7.47
C TYR A 175 3.94 -12.14 8.39
N SER A 176 3.78 -13.39 7.93
CA SER A 176 3.00 -14.42 8.63
C SER A 176 1.58 -13.93 9.01
N MET A 177 0.90 -13.24 8.09
CA MET A 177 -0.50 -12.82 8.25
C MET A 177 -1.39 -14.02 8.57
N ASN A 178 -2.18 -13.92 9.64
CA ASN A 178 -2.96 -15.04 10.19
C ASN A 178 -4.02 -15.62 9.24
N ALA A 179 -4.51 -14.81 8.28
CA ALA A 179 -5.55 -15.18 7.33
C ALA A 179 -5.03 -15.21 5.88
N ALA A 180 -3.74 -15.44 5.66
CA ALA A 180 -3.20 -15.65 4.31
C ALA A 180 -3.61 -17.04 3.80
N PRO A 181 -4.30 -17.15 2.65
CA PRO A 181 -4.52 -18.45 2.03
C PRO A 181 -3.17 -19.04 1.55
N PRO A 182 -3.00 -20.37 1.56
CA PRO A 182 -1.87 -21.01 0.88
C PRO A 182 -1.98 -20.86 -0.65
N GLN A 183 -0.83 -20.85 -1.32
CA GLN A 183 -0.72 -20.74 -2.77
C GLN A 183 -1.07 -22.08 -3.42
N SER A 184 -2.01 -22.07 -4.37
CA SER A 184 -2.22 -23.21 -5.27
C SER A 184 -1.32 -23.06 -6.49
N VAL A 185 -0.34 -23.95 -6.62
CA VAL A 185 0.72 -23.86 -7.63
C VAL A 185 0.60 -25.02 -8.61
N PRO A 186 0.35 -24.76 -9.91
CA PRO A 186 0.36 -25.81 -10.91
C PRO A 186 1.77 -26.40 -11.05
N LEU A 187 1.86 -27.73 -11.22
CA LEU A 187 3.13 -28.39 -11.48
C LEU A 187 3.67 -27.96 -12.85
N PRO A 188 4.98 -27.66 -12.98
CA PRO A 188 5.56 -27.16 -14.23
C PRO A 188 5.46 -28.18 -15.39
N ASN A 189 5.54 -29.47 -15.06
CA ASN A 189 5.24 -30.60 -15.94
C ASN A 189 4.38 -31.63 -15.18
N THR A 190 3.51 -32.33 -15.91
CA THR A 190 2.61 -33.34 -15.36
C THR A 190 3.41 -34.46 -14.65
N PRO A 191 3.08 -34.83 -13.41
CA PRO A 191 3.76 -35.92 -12.72
C PRO A 191 3.43 -37.27 -13.37
N SER A 192 4.40 -38.18 -13.37
CA SER A 192 4.24 -39.55 -13.85
C SER A 192 3.17 -40.29 -13.05
N LEU A 193 2.33 -41.06 -13.75
CA LEU A 193 1.34 -41.95 -13.16
C LEU A 193 1.93 -43.30 -12.74
N GLU A 194 3.19 -43.57 -13.07
CA GLU A 194 3.85 -44.87 -12.85
C GLU A 194 5.02 -44.77 -11.87
N SER A 195 5.64 -43.60 -11.76
CA SER A 195 6.85 -43.38 -10.97
C SER A 195 6.85 -42.03 -10.25
N ALA A 196 7.63 -41.93 -9.19
CA ALA A 196 7.78 -40.69 -8.45
C ALA A 196 8.42 -39.60 -9.32
N THR A 197 7.84 -38.39 -9.32
CA THR A 197 8.34 -37.24 -10.09
C THR A 197 8.90 -36.20 -9.14
N ALA A 198 10.14 -35.76 -9.37
CA ALA A 198 10.82 -34.77 -8.55
C ALA A 198 10.82 -33.39 -9.19
N TYR A 199 10.71 -32.35 -8.36
CA TYR A 199 10.70 -30.95 -8.75
C TYR A 199 11.66 -30.17 -7.86
N ASP A 200 12.39 -29.23 -8.44
CA ASP A 200 13.25 -28.33 -7.69
C ASP A 200 12.45 -27.14 -7.17
N VAL A 201 12.72 -26.75 -5.94
CA VAL A 201 12.07 -25.61 -5.28
C VAL A 201 13.14 -24.65 -4.84
N PHE A 202 12.97 -23.39 -5.24
CA PHE A 202 13.78 -22.29 -4.76
C PHE A 202 12.93 -21.39 -3.88
N VAL A 203 13.46 -21.01 -2.71
CA VAL A 203 12.81 -20.06 -1.79
C VAL A 203 13.75 -18.86 -1.60
N SER A 204 13.18 -17.68 -1.78
CA SER A 204 13.80 -16.40 -1.43
C SER A 204 13.51 -16.10 0.04
N GLY A 205 14.54 -16.16 0.87
CA GLY A 205 14.51 -15.84 2.29
C GLY A 205 15.15 -14.48 2.54
N ASP A 206 14.35 -13.45 2.70
CA ASP A 206 14.83 -12.10 3.01
C ASP A 206 14.69 -11.84 4.51
N TYR A 207 15.77 -11.53 5.20
CA TYR A 207 15.68 -10.90 6.51
C TYR A 207 15.68 -9.40 6.34
N GLU A 208 14.64 -8.79 6.84
CA GLU A 208 14.46 -7.35 6.85
C GLU A 208 14.10 -6.97 8.29
N ILE A 209 14.95 -6.18 8.95
CA ILE A 209 14.83 -5.87 10.37
C ILE A 209 13.52 -5.13 10.74
N ARG A 210 12.96 -4.33 9.83
CA ARG A 210 11.65 -3.68 10.01
C ARG A 210 10.53 -4.72 9.99
N LEU A 211 10.72 -5.86 9.33
CA LEU A 211 9.75 -6.94 9.27
C LEU A 211 9.86 -7.91 10.47
N PHE A 212 11.07 -8.32 10.82
CA PHE A 212 11.30 -9.38 11.81
C PHE A 212 11.76 -8.89 13.18
N GLY A 213 11.95 -7.58 13.29
CA GLY A 213 12.42 -6.91 14.49
C GLY A 213 13.93 -6.93 14.63
N ASP A 214 14.39 -6.17 15.62
CA ASP A 214 15.80 -6.06 15.94
C ASP A 214 16.29 -7.29 16.73
N PRO A 215 17.40 -7.95 16.32
CA PRO A 215 17.94 -9.08 17.07
C PRO A 215 18.32 -8.72 18.52
N ALA A 216 18.65 -7.45 18.81
CA ALA A 216 19.03 -6.99 20.14
C ALA A 216 17.88 -7.15 21.17
N VAL A 217 16.62 -7.10 20.72
CA VAL A 217 15.43 -7.35 21.56
C VAL A 217 15.44 -8.78 22.11
N ARG A 218 16.11 -9.71 21.42
CA ARG A 218 16.26 -11.11 21.82
C ARG A 218 17.65 -11.38 22.43
N HIS A 219 18.37 -10.33 22.82
CA HIS A 219 19.73 -10.40 23.36
C HIS A 219 20.73 -11.06 22.39
N SER A 220 20.59 -10.80 21.09
CA SER A 220 21.50 -11.27 20.03
C SER A 220 21.94 -10.10 19.13
N ASP A 221 23.16 -10.17 18.59
CA ASP A 221 23.60 -9.25 17.52
C ASP A 221 23.36 -9.84 16.12
N VAL A 222 22.96 -11.10 16.04
CA VAL A 222 22.85 -11.87 14.79
C VAL A 222 21.40 -11.87 14.30
N PRO A 223 21.11 -11.29 13.12
CA PRO A 223 19.84 -11.46 12.42
C PRO A 223 19.52 -12.94 12.20
N GLU A 224 18.33 -13.36 12.65
CA GLU A 224 17.84 -14.73 12.50
C GLU A 224 16.51 -14.74 11.76
N LEU A 225 16.51 -15.31 10.56
CA LEU A 225 15.32 -15.48 9.74
C LEU A 225 14.70 -16.84 10.04
N GLN A 226 13.46 -16.85 10.49
CA GLN A 226 12.66 -18.06 10.68
C GLN A 226 11.79 -18.25 9.44
N ILE A 227 11.85 -19.39 8.78
CA ILE A 227 11.03 -19.71 7.60
C ILE A 227 10.26 -20.99 7.90
N THR A 228 9.00 -21.04 7.51
CA THR A 228 8.24 -22.30 7.48
C THR A 228 7.76 -22.57 6.08
N PHE A 229 8.10 -23.73 5.53
CA PHE A 229 7.70 -24.16 4.20
C PHE A 229 6.91 -25.48 4.30
N ASN A 230 5.59 -25.37 4.17
CA ASN A 230 4.70 -26.52 4.17
C ASN A 230 4.14 -26.75 2.76
N VAL A 231 4.08 -28.02 2.37
CA VAL A 231 3.57 -28.43 1.06
C VAL A 231 2.50 -29.50 1.24
N GLY A 232 1.33 -29.23 0.67
CA GLY A 232 0.26 -30.19 0.49
C GLY A 232 -0.04 -30.46 -0.99
N ILE A 233 -1.00 -31.34 -1.23
CA ILE A 233 -1.56 -31.60 -2.55
C ILE A 233 -3.01 -31.12 -2.58
N GLU A 234 -3.33 -30.29 -3.57
CA GLU A 234 -4.71 -29.93 -3.90
C GLU A 234 -5.12 -30.64 -5.19
N ASN A 235 -6.32 -31.23 -5.17
CA ASN A 235 -6.92 -31.81 -6.36
C ASN A 235 -7.98 -30.83 -6.87
N PRO A 236 -7.88 -30.36 -8.13
CA PRO A 236 -8.92 -29.52 -8.71
C PRO A 236 -10.27 -30.24 -8.66
N THR A 237 -11.24 -29.59 -8.02
CA THR A 237 -12.65 -30.01 -8.03
C THR A 237 -13.50 -28.81 -8.35
N ASP A 238 -14.51 -29.01 -9.20
CA ASP A 238 -15.52 -27.98 -9.49
C ASP A 238 -16.46 -27.85 -8.29
N THR A 239 -15.96 -27.15 -7.26
CA THR A 239 -16.66 -26.85 -6.01
C THR A 239 -16.15 -25.53 -5.47
N PHE A 240 -16.98 -24.83 -4.72
CA PHE A 240 -16.55 -23.74 -3.85
C PHE A 240 -16.74 -24.14 -2.38
N THR A 241 -15.84 -23.66 -1.53
CA THR A 241 -15.70 -24.08 -0.13
C THR A 241 -15.62 -22.87 0.78
N HIS A 242 -16.03 -23.06 2.04
CA HIS A 242 -15.99 -22.02 3.06
C HIS A 242 -14.55 -21.79 3.57
N SER A 243 -14.10 -20.53 3.53
CA SER A 243 -12.81 -20.07 4.07
C SER A 243 -13.07 -19.24 5.32
N SER A 244 -13.20 -19.91 6.46
CA SER A 244 -13.60 -19.27 7.73
C SER A 244 -12.65 -18.17 8.21
N SER A 245 -11.37 -18.23 7.83
CA SER A 245 -10.37 -17.20 8.16
C SER A 245 -10.65 -15.84 7.53
N HIS A 246 -11.56 -15.78 6.55
CA HIS A 246 -11.97 -14.57 5.83
C HIS A 246 -13.37 -14.09 6.24
N ASN A 247 -13.99 -14.71 7.25
CA ASN A 247 -15.26 -14.26 7.77
C ASN A 247 -15.13 -12.91 8.48
N ILE A 248 -16.10 -12.04 8.26
CA ILE A 248 -16.27 -10.77 8.96
C ILE A 248 -17.66 -10.77 9.55
N VAL A 249 -17.75 -10.77 10.87
CA VAL A 249 -19.02 -10.77 11.61
C VAL A 249 -18.94 -9.66 12.66
N PRO A 250 -19.92 -8.74 12.73
CA PRO A 250 -19.95 -7.75 13.79
C PRO A 250 -20.28 -8.42 15.13
N ASP A 251 -19.78 -7.84 16.20
CA ASP A 251 -20.23 -8.15 17.55
C ASP A 251 -21.63 -7.57 17.79
N PHE A 252 -22.36 -8.10 18.77
CA PHE A 252 -23.72 -7.70 19.11
C PHE A 252 -23.76 -7.13 20.53
N ILE A 253 -24.49 -6.03 20.74
CA ILE A 253 -24.69 -5.41 22.05
C ILE A 253 -26.18 -5.44 22.35
N GLU A 254 -26.59 -6.11 23.43
CA GLU A 254 -28.01 -6.30 23.78
C GLU A 254 -28.86 -6.84 22.60
N GLY A 255 -28.24 -7.72 21.80
CA GLY A 255 -28.84 -8.31 20.60
C GLY A 255 -28.85 -7.44 19.34
N TRP A 256 -28.20 -6.28 19.33
CA TRP A 256 -28.05 -5.43 18.14
C TRP A 256 -26.62 -5.48 17.61
N ALA A 257 -26.48 -5.80 16.33
CA ALA A 257 -25.20 -5.82 15.63
C ALA A 257 -24.55 -4.44 15.64
N PHE A 258 -23.27 -4.40 15.97
CA PHE A 258 -22.45 -3.20 15.93
C PHE A 258 -21.88 -3.00 14.52
N GLY A 259 -22.73 -3.01 13.52
CA GLY A 259 -22.36 -2.98 12.10
C GLY A 259 -23.44 -3.57 11.21
N GLU A 260 -23.34 -3.33 9.92
CA GLU A 260 -24.32 -3.84 8.93
C GLU A 260 -23.70 -4.79 7.89
N ALA A 261 -22.39 -5.04 7.95
CA ALA A 261 -21.69 -5.87 6.98
C ALA A 261 -21.37 -7.25 7.55
N ILE A 262 -21.73 -8.29 6.82
CA ILE A 262 -21.21 -9.64 7.01
C ILE A 262 -20.35 -9.96 5.78
N GLY A 263 -19.14 -10.44 6.03
CA GLY A 263 -18.27 -10.99 4.99
C GLY A 263 -18.17 -12.49 5.18
N VAL A 264 -18.35 -13.25 4.11
CA VAL A 264 -18.16 -14.71 4.14
C VAL A 264 -17.05 -15.10 3.19
N GLY A 265 -15.98 -15.67 3.71
CA GLY A 265 -14.87 -16.14 2.89
C GLY A 265 -15.23 -17.36 2.06
N ILE A 266 -15.02 -17.30 0.75
CA ILE A 266 -15.24 -18.41 -0.17
C ILE A 266 -14.01 -18.64 -1.03
N ARG A 267 -13.64 -19.90 -1.22
CA ARG A 267 -12.54 -20.32 -2.10
C ARG A 267 -13.00 -21.39 -3.09
N THR A 268 -12.60 -21.28 -4.34
CA THR A 268 -12.76 -22.33 -5.34
C THR A 268 -11.47 -23.15 -5.46
N SER A 269 -11.58 -24.44 -5.73
CA SER A 269 -10.43 -25.32 -6.08
C SER A 269 -10.30 -25.46 -7.60
N GLY A 270 -11.42 -25.46 -8.30
CA GLY A 270 -11.54 -25.59 -9.75
C GLY A 270 -12.79 -24.89 -10.27
N GLY A 271 -12.83 -24.64 -11.58
CA GLY A 271 -13.95 -24.01 -12.26
C GLY A 271 -14.16 -22.54 -11.92
N TRP A 272 -15.00 -21.89 -12.74
CA TRP A 272 -15.49 -20.54 -12.47
C TRP A 272 -16.84 -20.63 -11.77
N TRP A 273 -17.03 -19.86 -10.71
CA TRP A 273 -18.23 -19.88 -9.88
C TRP A 273 -18.77 -18.48 -9.65
N THR A 274 -20.08 -18.32 -9.62
CA THR A 274 -20.74 -17.08 -9.22
C THR A 274 -21.66 -17.36 -8.05
N VAL A 275 -21.39 -16.72 -6.91
CA VAL A 275 -22.35 -16.67 -5.78
C VAL A 275 -23.36 -15.57 -6.09
N ASN A 276 -24.62 -15.95 -6.24
CA ASN A 276 -25.70 -15.04 -6.66
C ASN A 276 -26.84 -14.92 -5.65
N GLU A 277 -26.88 -15.79 -4.63
CA GLU A 277 -27.93 -15.75 -3.61
C GLU A 277 -27.38 -16.09 -2.22
N VAL A 278 -27.98 -15.45 -1.22
CA VAL A 278 -27.83 -15.78 0.21
C VAL A 278 -29.20 -15.95 0.82
N ARG A 279 -29.36 -16.98 1.65
CA ARG A 279 -30.56 -17.23 2.45
C ARG A 279 -30.16 -17.41 3.91
N LEU A 280 -31.05 -17.05 4.83
CA LEU A 280 -30.93 -17.51 6.21
C LEU A 280 -31.31 -19.00 6.26
N GLY A 281 -30.54 -19.81 6.98
CA GLY A 281 -30.83 -21.22 7.21
C GLY A 281 -32.07 -21.44 8.07
N ASP A 282 -32.52 -22.70 8.15
CA ASP A 282 -33.67 -23.11 8.95
C ASP A 282 -33.50 -22.70 10.43
N GLY A 283 -34.56 -22.14 11.03
CA GLY A 283 -34.50 -21.54 12.38
C GLY A 283 -34.11 -20.06 12.42
N GLY A 284 -34.00 -19.40 11.27
CA GLY A 284 -33.75 -17.95 11.17
C GLY A 284 -34.70 -17.12 12.03
N SER A 285 -34.13 -16.27 12.89
CA SER A 285 -34.91 -15.35 13.71
C SER A 285 -35.55 -14.27 12.84
N LYS A 286 -36.84 -13.99 13.05
CA LYS A 286 -37.53 -12.83 12.43
C LYS A 286 -36.88 -11.49 12.78
N ALA A 287 -35.96 -11.47 13.75
CA ALA A 287 -35.25 -10.26 14.17
C ALA A 287 -34.20 -9.79 13.15
N ILE A 288 -33.66 -10.69 12.33
CA ILE A 288 -32.60 -10.39 11.35
C ILE A 288 -33.01 -10.80 9.94
N SER A 289 -32.46 -10.10 8.94
CA SER A 289 -32.51 -10.49 7.54
C SER A 289 -31.17 -10.23 6.86
N THR A 290 -30.88 -10.99 5.81
CA THR A 290 -29.62 -10.88 5.06
C THR A 290 -29.90 -10.72 3.58
N THR A 291 -29.15 -9.84 2.93
CA THR A 291 -29.21 -9.69 1.46
C THR A 291 -27.80 -9.69 0.88
N LEU A 292 -27.64 -10.32 -0.29
CA LEU A 292 -26.40 -10.25 -1.03
C LEU A 292 -26.25 -8.82 -1.58
N VAL A 293 -25.12 -8.18 -1.34
CA VAL A 293 -24.89 -6.81 -1.82
C VAL A 293 -24.67 -6.79 -3.33
N GLN A 294 -23.95 -7.78 -3.84
CA GLN A 294 -23.68 -7.96 -5.27
C GLN A 294 -23.32 -9.42 -5.55
N GLU A 295 -23.61 -9.87 -6.76
CA GLU A 295 -23.10 -11.16 -7.25
C GLU A 295 -21.56 -11.15 -7.23
N THR A 296 -20.97 -12.27 -6.85
CA THR A 296 -19.52 -12.39 -6.71
C THR A 296 -19.02 -13.57 -7.51
N ARG A 297 -18.27 -13.29 -8.58
CA ARG A 297 -17.63 -14.31 -9.41
C ARG A 297 -16.23 -14.63 -8.92
N LEU A 298 -15.90 -15.91 -8.81
CA LEU A 298 -14.61 -16.44 -8.41
C LEU A 298 -13.98 -17.18 -9.59
N ALA A 299 -12.73 -16.84 -9.89
CA ALA A 299 -11.87 -17.63 -10.76
C ALA A 299 -11.41 -18.91 -10.04
N PRO A 300 -10.93 -19.95 -10.77
CA PRO A 300 -10.34 -21.13 -10.14
C PRO A 300 -9.24 -20.75 -9.15
N THR A 301 -9.16 -21.41 -7.99
CA THR A 301 -8.17 -21.17 -6.91
C THR A 301 -8.26 -19.84 -6.17
N GLN A 302 -9.19 -18.97 -6.58
CA GLN A 302 -9.35 -17.67 -5.97
C GLN A 302 -10.10 -17.77 -4.64
N THR A 303 -9.65 -16.99 -3.65
CA THR A 303 -10.40 -16.72 -2.42
C THR A 303 -11.00 -15.32 -2.50
N ARG A 304 -12.29 -15.15 -2.18
CA ARG A 304 -12.98 -13.85 -2.12
C ARG A 304 -13.90 -13.79 -0.90
N ILE A 305 -14.20 -12.57 -0.43
CA ILE A 305 -15.18 -12.33 0.63
C ILE A 305 -16.52 -11.98 -0.02
N ILE A 306 -17.55 -12.80 0.20
CA ILE A 306 -18.90 -12.57 -0.28
C ILE A 306 -19.56 -11.47 0.58
N PRO A 307 -20.02 -10.37 -0.02
CA PRO A 307 -20.56 -9.24 0.72
C PRO A 307 -22.05 -9.38 1.02
N ILE A 308 -22.39 -9.48 2.30
CA ILE A 308 -23.75 -9.74 2.77
C ILE A 308 -24.17 -8.62 3.71
N ARG A 309 -25.28 -7.95 3.42
CA ARG A 309 -25.83 -6.91 4.28
C ARG A 309 -26.72 -7.55 5.34
N LEU A 310 -26.41 -7.26 6.60
CA LEU A 310 -27.23 -7.60 7.75
C LEU A 310 -28.22 -6.47 8.02
N SER A 311 -29.50 -6.78 8.09
CA SER A 311 -30.55 -5.86 8.53
C SER A 311 -31.24 -6.43 9.76
N GLN A 312 -31.65 -5.55 10.69
CA GLN A 312 -32.34 -5.96 11.91
C GLN A 312 -33.64 -5.18 12.10
N GLU A 313 -34.70 -5.91 12.46
CA GLU A 313 -35.99 -5.35 12.88
C GLU A 313 -36.21 -5.47 14.39
N GLY A 314 -35.40 -6.28 15.07
CA GLY A 314 -35.41 -6.47 16.51
C GLY A 314 -34.10 -7.05 17.04
N PRO A 315 -33.97 -7.23 18.37
CA PRO A 315 -32.80 -7.83 18.98
C PRO A 315 -32.68 -9.31 18.61
N PHE A 316 -31.48 -9.73 18.24
CA PHE A 316 -31.11 -11.10 17.96
C PHE A 316 -30.28 -11.65 19.12
N LEU A 317 -30.75 -12.72 19.77
CA LEU A 317 -30.07 -13.32 20.93
C LEU A 317 -29.46 -14.70 20.62
N GLY A 318 -29.42 -15.09 19.34
CA GLY A 318 -28.81 -16.36 18.93
C GLY A 318 -27.29 -16.29 18.99
N SER A 319 -26.64 -17.40 19.33
CA SER A 319 -25.17 -17.50 19.36
C SER A 319 -24.54 -17.63 17.97
N GLU A 320 -25.34 -17.92 16.94
CA GLU A 320 -24.86 -18.20 15.60
C GLU A 320 -25.84 -17.70 14.53
N ILE A 321 -25.31 -17.25 13.39
CA ILE A 321 -26.07 -16.94 12.18
C ILE A 321 -25.79 -18.03 11.15
N ASN A 322 -26.82 -18.79 10.79
CA ASN A 322 -26.73 -19.81 9.74
C ASN A 322 -27.13 -19.21 8.40
N LEU A 323 -26.22 -19.27 7.43
CA LEU A 323 -26.40 -18.81 6.06
C LEU A 323 -26.35 -19.98 5.10
N VAL A 324 -27.12 -19.90 4.02
CA VAL A 324 -26.99 -20.76 2.85
C VAL A 324 -26.60 -19.88 1.68
N LEU A 325 -25.43 -20.14 1.11
CA LEU A 325 -24.98 -19.48 -0.12
C LEU A 325 -25.24 -20.40 -1.31
N VAL A 326 -25.83 -19.83 -2.36
CA VAL A 326 -26.06 -20.52 -3.63
C VAL A 326 -25.03 -20.03 -4.63
N GLY A 327 -24.25 -20.96 -5.17
CA GLY A 327 -23.28 -20.70 -6.22
C GLY A 327 -23.63 -21.47 -7.49
N VAL A 328 -23.42 -20.83 -8.65
CA VAL A 328 -23.61 -21.43 -9.96
C VAL A 328 -22.28 -21.42 -10.70
N SER A 329 -21.86 -22.59 -11.17
CA SER A 329 -20.66 -22.73 -12.01
C SER A 329 -20.89 -22.22 -13.42
N SER A 330 -19.81 -21.95 -14.16
CA SER A 330 -19.89 -21.57 -15.58
C SER A 330 -20.51 -22.64 -16.49
N THR A 331 -20.55 -23.90 -16.05
CA THR A 331 -21.21 -25.01 -16.76
C THR A 331 -22.70 -25.14 -16.40
N GLY A 332 -23.22 -24.30 -15.50
CA GLY A 332 -24.62 -24.29 -15.06
C GLY A 332 -24.93 -25.20 -13.88
N THR A 333 -23.95 -25.90 -13.31
CA THR A 333 -24.13 -26.66 -12.06
C THR A 333 -24.33 -25.70 -10.90
N SER A 334 -25.44 -25.85 -10.18
CA SER A 334 -25.75 -25.11 -8.95
C SER A 334 -25.33 -25.93 -7.72
N MET A 335 -24.79 -25.26 -6.71
CA MET A 335 -24.38 -25.86 -5.45
C MET A 335 -24.71 -24.91 -4.29
N ASP A 336 -25.27 -25.48 -3.23
CA ASP A 336 -25.57 -24.76 -1.99
C ASP A 336 -24.53 -25.14 -0.93
N ILE A 337 -24.06 -24.15 -0.17
CA ILE A 337 -23.23 -24.40 1.02
C ILE A 337 -23.88 -23.75 2.24
N THR A 338 -23.94 -24.51 3.33
CA THR A 338 -24.40 -24.01 4.62
C THR A 338 -23.21 -23.53 5.44
N ILE A 339 -23.32 -22.35 6.01
CA ILE A 339 -22.25 -21.65 6.73
C ILE A 339 -22.80 -21.18 8.07
N THR A 340 -22.13 -21.58 9.14
CA THR A 340 -22.45 -21.16 10.49
C THR A 340 -21.46 -20.10 10.95
N LEU A 341 -21.96 -18.90 11.23
CA LEU A 341 -21.17 -17.77 11.67
C LEU A 341 -21.37 -17.56 13.18
N PRO A 342 -20.32 -17.65 14.02
CA PRO A 342 -20.45 -17.38 15.45
C PRO A 342 -20.76 -15.89 15.69
N VAL A 343 -21.60 -15.62 16.68
CA VAL A 343 -21.96 -14.27 17.12
C VAL A 343 -21.48 -14.06 18.55
N ASN A 344 -20.66 -13.04 18.75
CA ASN A 344 -20.25 -12.61 20.08
C ASN A 344 -21.23 -11.57 20.61
N HIS A 345 -21.87 -11.88 21.73
CA HIS A 345 -22.73 -10.95 22.45
C HIS A 345 -21.95 -10.27 23.57
N HIS A 346 -22.07 -8.94 23.64
CA HIS A 346 -21.58 -8.12 24.73
C HIS A 346 -22.74 -7.56 25.51
N GLN A 347 -22.55 -7.48 26.83
CA GLN A 347 -23.43 -6.70 27.70
C GLN A 347 -23.08 -5.22 27.59
N LEU A 348 -24.00 -4.36 28.03
CA LEU A 348 -23.69 -2.95 28.25
C LEU A 348 -22.52 -2.78 29.23
N TRP A 349 -21.55 -1.96 28.84
CA TRP A 349 -20.32 -1.70 29.60
C TRP A 349 -20.47 -0.55 30.60
N ASP A 350 -19.53 -0.46 31.53
CA ASP A 350 -19.35 0.69 32.44
C ASP A 350 -17.91 1.23 32.43
N SER A 351 -17.59 2.12 33.36
CA SER A 351 -16.26 2.73 33.46
C SER A 351 -15.14 1.76 33.87
N THR A 352 -15.50 0.61 34.40
CA THR A 352 -14.61 -0.39 35.01
C THR A 352 -14.54 -1.70 34.24
N GLU A 353 -15.62 -2.10 33.57
CA GLU A 353 -15.72 -3.33 32.81
C GLU A 353 -16.12 -3.01 31.36
N PHE A 354 -15.14 -3.14 30.46
CA PHE A 354 -15.36 -2.96 29.04
C PHE A 354 -14.38 -3.81 28.20
N HIS A 355 -14.85 -4.27 27.05
CA HIS A 355 -14.06 -5.02 26.09
C HIS A 355 -14.03 -4.31 24.73
N PRO A 356 -12.97 -4.50 23.91
CA PRO A 356 -13.00 -4.09 22.52
C PRO A 356 -14.16 -4.75 21.79
N ILE A 357 -14.90 -3.97 21.02
CA ILE A 357 -16.06 -4.40 20.23
C ILE A 357 -15.66 -4.43 18.77
N VAL A 358 -15.87 -5.56 18.10
CA VAL A 358 -15.69 -5.70 16.65
C VAL A 358 -16.88 -5.06 15.95
N SER A 359 -16.62 -4.00 15.20
CA SER A 359 -17.60 -3.38 14.32
C SER A 359 -17.36 -3.78 12.87
N SER A 360 -18.42 -3.88 12.09
CA SER A 360 -18.33 -4.14 10.66
C SER A 360 -19.03 -3.08 9.80
N TYR A 361 -18.50 -2.86 8.60
CA TYR A 361 -19.03 -1.90 7.63
C TYR A 361 -18.63 -2.32 6.21
N PHE A 362 -19.26 -1.70 5.21
CA PHE A 362 -18.80 -1.81 3.83
C PHE A 362 -17.78 -0.71 3.55
N PHE A 363 -16.51 -1.08 3.35
CA PHE A 363 -15.53 -0.17 2.78
C PHE A 363 -15.93 0.15 1.33
N ALA A 364 -15.89 1.45 1.02
CA ALA A 364 -16.50 2.02 -0.17
C ALA A 364 -17.97 1.62 -0.30
N THR A 365 -18.35 0.80 -1.30
CA THR A 365 -19.76 0.43 -1.55
C THR A 365 -20.08 -1.03 -1.24
N SER A 366 -19.11 -1.95 -1.31
CA SER A 366 -19.41 -3.39 -1.29
C SER A 366 -18.40 -4.28 -0.59
N MET A 367 -17.23 -3.80 -0.16
CA MET A 367 -16.22 -4.67 0.46
C MET A 367 -16.44 -4.74 1.98
N PRO A 368 -16.79 -5.89 2.58
CA PRO A 368 -16.95 -6.00 4.03
C PRO A 368 -15.60 -5.78 4.70
N ALA A 369 -15.59 -4.95 5.73
CA ALA A 369 -14.41 -4.64 6.53
C ALA A 369 -14.81 -4.58 8.01
N ALA A 370 -13.82 -4.72 8.89
CA ALA A 370 -14.00 -4.63 10.33
C ALA A 370 -13.00 -3.67 10.97
N PHE A 371 -13.41 -3.07 12.07
CA PHE A 371 -12.52 -2.32 12.95
C PHE A 371 -12.84 -2.63 14.41
N LEU A 372 -11.84 -2.46 15.27
CA LEU A 372 -12.03 -2.56 16.72
C LEU A 372 -12.36 -1.19 17.28
N SER A 373 -13.35 -1.14 18.15
CA SER A 373 -13.71 0.04 18.91
C SER A 373 -13.60 -0.24 20.40
N ILE A 374 -13.07 0.73 21.15
CA ILE A 374 -13.11 0.68 22.61
C ILE A 374 -14.29 1.55 23.04
N PRO A 375 -15.23 1.00 23.81
CA PRO A 375 -16.37 1.77 24.28
C PRO A 375 -15.98 2.94 25.20
N PRO A 376 -16.79 4.01 25.26
CA PRO A 376 -16.51 5.15 26.12
C PRO A 376 -16.59 4.78 27.61
N LYS A 377 -15.56 5.17 28.37
CA LYS A 377 -15.48 4.94 29.83
C LYS A 377 -16.44 5.81 30.65
N GLN A 378 -16.88 6.94 30.10
CA GLN A 378 -17.77 7.87 30.79
C GLN A 378 -18.99 8.15 29.92
N PRO A 379 -20.18 8.33 30.52
CA PRO A 379 -21.35 8.75 29.77
C PRO A 379 -21.13 10.14 29.15
N ASN A 380 -21.60 10.32 27.92
CA ASN A 380 -21.64 11.65 27.30
C ASN A 380 -22.49 12.59 28.16
N GLN A 381 -21.92 13.71 28.60
CA GLN A 381 -22.61 14.76 29.35
C GLN A 381 -23.47 15.62 28.40
N ASP A 382 -24.52 15.03 27.83
CA ASP A 382 -25.52 15.65 26.93
C ASP A 382 -25.01 16.25 25.61
N LYS A 383 -23.70 16.27 25.38
CA LYS A 383 -23.06 16.55 24.09
C LYS A 383 -22.29 15.31 23.64
N PRO A 384 -22.56 14.76 22.44
CA PRO A 384 -21.72 13.72 21.87
C PRO A 384 -20.28 14.25 21.79
N GLN A 385 -19.37 13.67 22.57
CA GLN A 385 -17.95 13.98 22.43
C GLN A 385 -17.43 13.20 21.22
N THR A 386 -16.68 13.88 20.36
CA THR A 386 -16.09 13.26 19.17
C THR A 386 -15.07 12.21 19.64
N PRO A 387 -15.23 10.92 19.29
CA PRO A 387 -14.23 9.93 19.63
C PRO A 387 -12.92 10.27 18.91
N LEU A 388 -11.82 10.22 19.65
CA LEU A 388 -10.48 10.34 19.10
C LEU A 388 -10.06 8.95 18.62
N LEU A 389 -9.90 8.77 17.30
CA LEU A 389 -9.34 7.56 16.72
C LEU A 389 -7.81 7.69 16.72
N ALA A 390 -7.15 6.98 17.65
CA ALA A 390 -5.70 6.82 17.63
C ALA A 390 -5.35 5.64 16.70
N LEU A 391 -4.84 5.95 15.51
CA LEU A 391 -4.33 4.93 14.60
C LEU A 391 -2.92 4.53 15.02
N ARG A 392 -2.72 3.25 15.39
CA ARG A 392 -1.39 2.64 15.45
C ARG A 392 -1.04 2.14 14.07
N THR A 393 -0.68 3.06 13.17
CA THR A 393 -0.01 2.70 11.92
C THR A 393 1.25 3.55 11.78
N SER A 394 2.33 2.92 11.32
CA SER A 394 3.62 3.54 11.04
C SER A 394 3.60 4.44 9.79
N LYS A 395 2.40 4.79 9.29
CA LYS A 395 2.15 5.77 8.24
C LYS A 395 1.07 6.76 8.64
N LEU A 396 1.51 7.86 9.26
CA LEU A 396 0.78 9.12 9.15
C LEU A 396 1.39 9.87 7.95
N ASN A 397 0.80 9.74 6.76
CA ASN A 397 1.23 10.57 5.62
C ASN A 397 0.75 12.02 5.88
N LEU A 398 1.71 12.92 6.08
CA LEU A 398 1.45 14.33 6.39
C LEU A 398 0.71 15.07 5.28
N SER A 399 0.77 14.62 4.01
CA SER A 399 -0.03 15.19 2.92
C SER A 399 -1.53 15.01 3.16
N ASN A 400 -1.94 13.92 3.82
CA ASN A 400 -3.34 13.51 3.98
C ASN A 400 -3.98 14.09 5.26
N LEU A 401 -3.17 14.63 6.18
CA LEU A 401 -3.64 15.16 7.46
C LEU A 401 -4.66 16.29 7.30
N LEU A 402 -4.53 17.07 6.22
CA LEU A 402 -5.44 18.17 5.89
C LEU A 402 -6.78 17.66 5.32
N THR A 403 -6.79 16.49 4.67
CA THR A 403 -7.98 15.87 4.07
C THR A 403 -8.91 15.26 5.13
N ALA A 404 -8.32 14.75 6.22
CA ALA A 404 -9.05 14.17 7.35
C ALA A 404 -10.10 15.14 7.92
N LYS A 405 -9.90 16.46 7.86
CA LYS A 405 -10.86 17.43 8.41
C LYS A 405 -12.22 17.53 7.68
N ARG A 406 -12.37 17.04 6.43
CA ARG A 406 -13.56 17.32 5.59
C ARG A 406 -14.42 16.12 5.21
N ASN A 407 -13.87 14.92 5.02
CA ASN A 407 -14.63 13.80 4.42
C ASN A 407 -14.88 12.68 5.42
N CYS A 408 -16.06 12.67 6.06
CA CYS A 408 -16.74 11.46 6.54
C CYS A 408 -18.14 11.83 7.06
N ILE A 409 -19.16 11.55 6.25
CA ILE A 409 -20.56 11.46 6.67
C ILE A 409 -20.96 10.00 6.51
N LEU A 410 -21.07 9.28 7.62
CA LEU A 410 -21.71 7.98 7.67
C LEU A 410 -23.16 8.21 8.12
N THR A 411 -24.13 7.79 7.32
CA THR A 411 -25.54 7.76 7.71
C THR A 411 -25.91 6.33 8.07
N GLY A 412 -26.04 6.04 9.37
CA GLY A 412 -26.66 4.82 9.87
C GLY A 412 -28.11 5.05 10.26
N ARG A 413 -28.98 4.06 10.02
CA ARG A 413 -30.41 4.12 10.38
C ARG A 413 -30.64 3.26 11.62
N TRP A 414 -30.91 3.89 12.76
CA TRP A 414 -31.47 3.23 13.96
C TRP A 414 -32.98 3.51 14.00
N GLY A 415 -33.79 2.57 14.48
CA GLY A 415 -35.25 2.50 14.36
C GLY A 415 -36.04 3.83 14.26
N ARG A 416 -36.99 3.89 13.31
CA ARG A 416 -37.96 4.97 12.98
C ARG A 416 -37.46 6.44 12.92
N GLY A 417 -36.21 6.74 13.24
CA GLY A 417 -35.56 8.04 13.06
C GLY A 417 -34.59 8.02 11.87
N ARG A 418 -34.52 9.12 11.12
CA ARG A 418 -33.42 9.39 10.17
C ARG A 418 -32.39 10.26 10.88
N TYR A 419 -31.14 9.83 10.97
CA TYR A 419 -30.03 10.74 11.29
C TYR A 419 -29.46 11.30 9.98
N SER A 420 -29.54 12.62 9.84
CA SER A 420 -28.87 13.39 8.79
C SER A 420 -27.72 14.14 9.45
N ILE A 421 -26.48 13.86 9.05
CA ILE A 421 -25.36 14.76 9.32
C ILE A 421 -25.29 15.70 8.12
N ALA A 422 -26.08 16.77 8.15
CA ALA A 422 -26.02 17.86 7.18
C ALA A 422 -25.49 19.13 7.84
N ALA A 423 -24.60 19.80 7.11
CA ALA A 423 -24.01 21.08 7.47
C ALA A 423 -25.06 22.20 7.64
N CYS A 424 -24.67 23.18 8.46
CA CYS A 424 -25.20 24.54 8.59
C CYS A 424 -26.20 25.02 7.52
N LEU A 425 -27.49 24.97 7.84
CA LEU A 425 -28.47 25.98 7.41
C LEU A 425 -29.40 26.28 8.60
N GLY A 426 -29.32 27.51 9.10
CA GLY A 426 -29.96 27.95 10.33
C GLY A 426 -31.48 27.90 10.27
N LEU A 427 -32.07 27.05 11.11
CA LEU A 427 -33.47 27.11 11.51
C LEU A 427 -33.57 26.83 13.02
N SER A 428 -34.47 27.57 13.70
CA SER A 428 -34.53 27.59 15.16
C SER A 428 -35.16 26.32 15.77
N PRO A 429 -34.78 25.93 17.01
CA PRO A 429 -35.22 24.69 17.67
C PRO A 429 -36.71 24.58 18.05
N ALA A 430 -37.51 25.63 17.84
CA ALA A 430 -38.87 25.71 18.40
C ALA A 430 -39.96 24.97 17.58
N ALA A 431 -39.69 24.57 16.33
CA ALA A 431 -40.72 23.99 15.46
C ALA A 431 -40.86 22.45 15.51
N ALA A 432 -39.92 21.73 16.15
CA ALA A 432 -39.89 20.26 16.12
C ALA A 432 -40.54 19.56 17.33
N LYS A 433 -40.96 20.31 18.37
CA LYS A 433 -41.42 19.72 19.65
C LYS A 433 -42.91 19.37 19.75
N SER A 434 -43.75 19.69 18.75
CA SER A 434 -45.22 19.56 18.90
C SER A 434 -45.86 18.30 18.31
N LYS A 435 -45.09 17.38 17.73
CA LYS A 435 -45.60 16.11 17.20
C LYS A 435 -44.59 15.00 17.48
N LEU A 436 -44.74 14.29 18.60
CA LEU A 436 -44.39 12.88 18.82
C LEU A 436 -44.51 12.59 20.33
N GLY A 437 -45.41 11.66 20.67
CA GLY A 437 -45.71 11.27 22.05
C GLY A 437 -44.59 10.46 22.71
N ALA A 438 -44.63 10.44 24.04
CA ALA A 438 -43.62 9.94 24.95
C ALA A 438 -43.18 8.47 24.73
N CYS A 439 -41.86 8.25 24.69
CA CYS A 439 -41.15 6.99 25.01
C CYS A 439 -39.77 7.35 25.62
N PRO A 440 -39.17 6.53 26.52
CA PRO A 440 -38.12 6.99 27.41
C PRO A 440 -36.69 6.89 26.83
N ASN A 441 -35.98 8.03 26.82
CA ASN A 441 -34.55 8.25 27.10
C ASN A 441 -33.47 7.26 26.56
N TRP A 442 -33.24 7.18 25.24
CA TRP A 442 -32.06 6.48 24.67
C TRP A 442 -31.30 7.25 23.57
N GLU A 443 -31.72 8.45 23.18
CA GLU A 443 -31.24 9.11 21.93
C GLU A 443 -29.89 9.86 22.00
N ASN A 444 -29.15 9.88 23.11
CA ASN A 444 -27.99 10.79 23.29
C ASN A 444 -26.61 10.14 23.41
N ARG A 445 -26.40 8.90 22.96
CA ARG A 445 -25.09 8.24 23.10
C ARG A 445 -24.66 7.56 21.81
N MET A 446 -23.82 8.28 21.04
CA MET A 446 -22.79 7.78 20.12
C MET A 446 -22.74 8.64 18.85
N GLY A 447 -21.69 9.45 18.72
CA GLY A 447 -21.27 10.00 17.43
C GLY A 447 -19.97 9.32 17.07
N ILE A 448 -19.95 8.51 16.01
CA ILE A 448 -18.73 7.85 15.54
C ILE A 448 -18.40 8.43 14.16
N ARG A 449 -17.19 8.97 13.99
CA ARG A 449 -16.59 9.25 12.68
C ARG A 449 -15.40 8.33 12.51
N LEU A 450 -15.41 7.55 11.43
CA LEU A 450 -14.39 6.56 11.13
C LEU A 450 -13.42 7.10 10.08
N TYR A 451 -12.13 6.86 10.26
CA TYR A 451 -11.15 6.91 9.19
C TYR A 451 -10.52 5.53 9.11
N SER A 452 -10.78 4.81 8.02
CA SER A 452 -10.12 3.54 7.75
C SER A 452 -9.52 3.59 6.35
N THR A 453 -8.24 3.29 6.26
CA THR A 453 -7.70 2.65 5.05
C THR A 453 -7.49 1.18 5.43
N PRO A 454 -7.95 0.20 4.63
CA PRO A 454 -7.93 -1.22 5.00
C PRO A 454 -6.52 -1.85 4.99
N THR A 455 -5.45 -1.06 4.89
CA THR A 455 -4.08 -1.55 4.89
C THR A 455 -3.70 -2.07 6.28
N GLN A 456 -3.75 -3.40 6.45
CA GLN A 456 -3.27 -4.12 7.63
C GLN A 456 -1.73 -4.27 7.67
N VAL A 457 -1.00 -3.69 6.72
CA VAL A 457 0.46 -3.80 6.68
C VAL A 457 1.08 -2.92 7.78
N PRO A 458 1.94 -3.47 8.65
CA PRO A 458 2.85 -2.69 9.49
C PRO A 458 3.84 -1.95 8.58
N ASP A 459 3.44 -0.77 8.11
CA ASP A 459 4.18 -0.01 7.10
C ASP A 459 5.32 0.81 7.72
N LEU A 460 6.53 0.27 7.84
CA LEU A 460 7.69 1.09 8.18
C LEU A 460 8.26 1.72 6.90
N ALA A 461 7.85 2.96 6.62
CA ALA A 461 8.43 3.75 5.52
C ALA A 461 9.96 3.88 5.72
N PRO A 462 10.77 3.78 4.65
CA PRO A 462 12.21 3.99 4.74
C PRO A 462 12.53 5.45 5.10
N TYR A 463 13.05 5.72 6.30
CA TYR A 463 13.85 6.91 6.54
C TYR A 463 15.24 6.65 5.94
N ILE A 464 15.45 6.99 4.67
CA ILE A 464 16.76 6.87 4.02
C ILE A 464 17.43 8.24 3.99
N SER A 465 18.44 8.44 4.83
CA SER A 465 19.40 9.53 4.67
C SER A 465 20.18 9.35 3.37
N GLY A 466 20.29 10.42 2.59
CA GLY A 466 20.69 10.32 1.19
C GLY A 466 22.18 10.41 0.88
N SER A 467 22.67 9.44 0.12
CA SER A 467 23.88 9.51 -0.73
C SER A 467 23.98 8.38 -1.80
N GLY A 468 22.92 8.06 -2.56
CA GLY A 468 23.00 7.18 -3.75
C GLY A 468 23.16 7.87 -5.13
N LEU A 469 23.48 7.09 -6.19
CA LEU A 469 23.75 7.51 -7.58
C LEU A 469 22.77 8.56 -8.18
N ALA A 470 23.29 9.44 -9.04
CA ALA A 470 22.53 10.52 -9.68
C ALA A 470 21.25 10.09 -10.43
N TRP A 471 21.17 8.84 -10.87
CA TRP A 471 20.00 8.27 -11.56
C TRP A 471 18.90 7.81 -10.59
N SER A 472 19.22 7.11 -9.50
CA SER A 472 18.23 6.71 -8.48
C SER A 472 17.70 7.90 -7.69
N LYS A 473 18.53 8.95 -7.49
CA LYS A 473 18.09 10.24 -6.93
C LYS A 473 17.08 10.97 -7.82
N ARG A 474 17.17 10.82 -9.14
CA ARG A 474 16.26 11.51 -10.09
C ARG A 474 14.87 10.87 -10.08
N ILE A 475 14.78 9.54 -10.04
CA ILE A 475 13.51 8.81 -9.92
C ILE A 475 12.90 9.00 -8.52
N ARG A 476 13.68 8.88 -7.43
CA ARG A 476 13.17 9.06 -6.04
C ARG A 476 12.57 10.44 -5.77
N ARG A 477 13.25 11.51 -6.21
CA ARG A 477 12.78 12.90 -6.00
C ARG A 477 11.52 13.26 -6.80
N LEU A 478 11.11 12.40 -7.74
CA LEU A 478 9.95 12.62 -8.61
C LEU A 478 8.70 11.84 -8.15
N VAL A 479 8.75 11.01 -7.10
CA VAL A 479 7.65 10.05 -6.84
C VAL A 479 7.30 9.85 -5.35
N ASN A 480 8.19 10.17 -4.40
CA ASN A 480 7.96 9.81 -3.00
C ASN A 480 7.15 10.86 -2.22
N THR A 481 5.85 10.62 -2.07
CA THR A 481 5.02 11.29 -1.05
C THR A 481 5.33 10.82 0.37
N ASP A 482 6.09 9.73 0.52
CA ASP A 482 6.49 9.16 1.81
C ASP A 482 7.75 9.85 2.40
N ASP A 483 8.40 10.76 1.66
CA ASP A 483 9.48 11.62 2.16
C ASP A 483 8.88 12.78 2.98
N ASN A 484 8.53 12.48 4.24
CA ASN A 484 7.80 13.37 5.13
C ASN A 484 8.47 14.75 5.34
N ASP A 485 9.79 14.83 5.24
CA ASP A 485 10.57 16.05 5.39
C ASP A 485 10.22 17.12 4.34
N LEU A 486 9.82 16.69 3.13
CA LEU A 486 9.42 17.58 2.03
C LEU A 486 8.12 18.34 2.33
N PHE A 487 7.27 17.80 3.21
CA PHE A 487 5.92 18.31 3.50
C PHE A 487 5.81 19.03 4.85
N LEU A 488 6.89 19.16 5.61
CA LEU A 488 6.87 19.80 6.94
C LEU A 488 6.34 21.25 6.93
N SER A 489 6.45 21.96 5.80
CA SER A 489 5.81 23.26 5.61
C SER A 489 4.29 23.27 5.87
N ASN A 490 3.61 22.14 5.68
CA ASN A 490 2.17 21.99 5.90
C ASN A 490 1.81 21.91 7.40
N LEU A 491 2.79 21.74 8.29
CA LEU A 491 2.58 21.57 9.73
C LEU A 491 2.83 22.83 10.56
N VAL A 492 3.29 23.93 9.95
CA VAL A 492 3.79 25.12 10.69
C VAL A 492 2.79 25.72 11.68
N ASP A 493 1.49 25.56 11.44
CA ASP A 493 0.41 26.07 12.30
C ASP A 493 -0.44 24.94 12.92
N ILE A 494 0.04 23.70 12.87
CA ILE A 494 -0.60 22.53 13.48
C ILE A 494 0.19 22.21 14.76
N PRO A 495 -0.48 22.08 15.92
CA PRO A 495 0.19 21.63 17.14
C PRO A 495 0.78 20.23 16.94
N VAL A 496 2.08 20.07 17.19
CA VAL A 496 2.79 18.78 17.07
C VAL A 496 3.43 18.42 18.41
N LEU A 497 3.18 17.20 18.88
CA LEU A 497 3.91 16.56 19.97
C LEU A 497 4.83 15.48 19.39
N ALA A 498 6.14 15.70 19.46
CA ALA A 498 7.14 14.70 19.06
C ALA A 498 7.71 14.00 20.29
N ILE A 499 7.59 12.67 20.35
CA ILE A 499 8.14 11.80 21.40
C ILE A 499 9.04 10.76 20.75
N HIS A 500 10.19 10.48 21.35
CA HIS A 500 11.21 9.59 20.82
C HIS A 500 11.96 8.86 21.95
N GLY A 501 12.39 7.61 21.75
CA GLY A 501 13.19 6.88 22.74
C GLY A 501 14.62 7.43 22.81
N GLY A 502 15.09 7.85 23.98
CA GLY A 502 16.43 8.44 24.12
C GLY A 502 17.58 7.49 23.78
N ASN A 503 17.34 6.18 23.85
CA ASN A 503 18.26 5.12 23.44
C ASN A 503 17.75 4.38 22.18
N ASP A 504 16.88 5.00 21.38
CA ASP A 504 16.44 4.42 20.12
C ASP A 504 17.65 4.26 19.18
N ASP A 505 17.96 3.02 18.85
CA ASP A 505 19.02 2.61 17.93
C ASP A 505 18.46 2.00 16.62
N ASN A 506 17.13 1.93 16.49
CA ASN A 506 16.43 1.51 15.28
C ASN A 506 16.05 2.72 14.42
N VAL A 507 15.50 3.79 14.98
CA VAL A 507 15.38 5.08 14.28
C VAL A 507 16.06 6.10 15.15
N PRO A 508 17.38 6.31 15.04
CA PRO A 508 18.09 7.13 16.00
C PRO A 508 17.50 8.53 16.18
N VAL A 509 17.49 9.01 17.42
CA VAL A 509 16.81 10.24 17.86
C VAL A 509 17.14 11.50 17.04
N TRP A 510 18.30 11.53 16.37
CA TRP A 510 18.67 12.63 15.49
C TRP A 510 17.69 12.81 14.31
N HIS A 511 16.97 11.78 13.87
CA HIS A 511 15.94 11.91 12.84
C HIS A 511 14.79 12.83 13.30
N SER A 512 14.26 12.60 14.51
CA SER A 512 13.21 13.47 15.06
C SER A 512 13.74 14.88 15.34
N ARG A 513 14.99 15.02 15.80
CA ARG A 513 15.63 16.34 15.93
C ARG A 513 15.66 17.07 14.59
N GLN A 514 16.10 16.40 13.52
CA GLN A 514 16.17 16.98 12.19
C GLN A 514 14.79 17.40 11.66
N LEU A 515 13.75 16.57 11.81
CA LEU A 515 12.39 16.93 11.37
C LEU A 515 11.87 18.17 12.11
N VAL A 516 12.10 18.23 13.42
CA VAL A 516 11.73 19.37 14.26
C VAL A 516 12.51 20.63 13.86
N ASP A 517 13.81 20.51 13.60
CA ASP A 517 14.64 21.62 13.14
C ASP A 517 14.17 22.11 11.77
N VAL A 518 13.89 21.22 10.82
CA VAL A 518 13.36 21.58 9.50
C VAL A 518 12.00 22.28 9.64
N LEU A 519 11.09 21.78 10.48
CA LEU A 519 9.82 22.46 10.77
C LEU A 519 10.04 23.88 11.31
N LYS A 520 11.00 24.06 12.23
CA LYS A 520 11.39 25.38 12.75
C LYS A 520 12.06 26.28 11.72
N THR A 521 12.72 25.73 10.69
CA THR A 521 13.21 26.55 9.56
C THR A 521 12.07 27.09 8.69
N TRP A 522 10.96 26.36 8.57
CA TRP A 522 9.77 26.83 7.86
C TRP A 522 9.01 27.88 8.66
N ASN A 523 8.89 27.69 9.98
CA ASN A 523 8.35 28.68 10.89
C ASN A 523 8.98 28.54 12.28
N LYS A 524 9.75 29.56 12.69
CA LYS A 524 10.40 29.61 14.01
C LYS A 524 9.41 29.54 15.18
N ASP A 525 8.18 29.98 14.94
CA ASP A 525 7.09 30.05 15.92
C ASP A 525 6.16 28.82 15.83
N ALA A 526 6.51 27.80 15.03
CA ALA A 526 5.74 26.56 14.92
C ALA A 526 5.53 25.92 16.29
N ASN A 527 4.27 25.61 16.60
CA ASN A 527 3.86 25.12 17.92
C ASN A 527 4.19 23.62 18.09
N VAL A 528 5.48 23.34 18.27
CA VAL A 528 6.01 22.01 18.61
C VAL A 528 6.31 22.00 20.10
N THR A 529 5.35 21.53 20.88
CA THR A 529 5.36 21.69 22.34
C THR A 529 6.36 20.75 23.01
N SER A 530 7.01 21.24 24.06
CA SER A 530 7.72 20.42 25.03
C SER A 530 7.38 20.84 26.44
N VAL A 531 7.30 19.86 27.33
CA VAL A 531 7.12 20.05 28.77
C VAL A 531 8.35 19.46 29.45
N ILE A 532 9.21 20.30 30.04
CA ILE A 532 10.34 19.86 30.86
C ILE A 532 9.96 20.02 32.34
N PHE A 533 10.02 18.94 33.11
CA PHE A 533 10.00 18.99 34.58
C PHE A 533 11.43 19.07 35.10
N LEU A 534 11.81 20.21 35.68
CA LEU A 534 13.01 20.32 36.51
C LEU A 534 12.58 20.63 37.95
N LEU A 535 13.00 19.77 38.89
CA LEU A 535 13.00 20.04 40.32
C LEU A 535 11.65 20.52 40.90
N GLY A 536 10.57 19.80 40.62
CA GLY A 536 9.27 20.00 41.30
C GLY A 536 8.55 21.32 40.99
N ARG A 537 8.95 22.05 39.93
CA ARG A 537 8.22 23.21 39.41
C ARG A 537 7.98 23.07 37.91
N THR A 538 6.72 23.21 37.50
CA THR A 538 6.31 23.33 36.10
C THR A 538 6.85 24.66 35.55
N VAL A 539 7.82 24.61 34.65
CA VAL A 539 8.32 25.79 33.93
C VAL A 539 8.08 25.55 32.43
N TYR A 540 7.16 26.31 31.85
CA TYR A 540 6.97 26.39 30.40
C TYR A 540 8.18 27.14 29.81
N SER A 541 9.20 26.41 29.37
CA SER A 541 10.33 26.95 28.63
C SER A 541 10.13 26.64 27.15
N GLN A 542 10.14 27.69 26.31
CA GLN A 542 9.92 27.64 24.86
C GLN A 542 10.99 26.85 24.05
N LEU A 543 11.88 26.06 24.67
CA LEU A 543 13.10 25.67 23.98
C LEU A 543 13.26 24.25 23.41
N HIS A 544 12.67 23.15 23.91
CA HIS A 544 13.09 21.82 23.42
C HIS A 544 11.98 21.00 22.75
N SER A 545 11.66 21.34 21.51
CA SER A 545 10.62 20.80 20.60
C SER A 545 10.64 19.30 20.25
N LEU A 546 11.14 18.44 21.14
CA LEU A 546 11.17 16.98 21.02
C LEU A 546 11.31 16.39 22.44
N ILE A 547 10.46 15.43 22.80
CA ILE A 547 10.62 14.67 24.03
C ILE A 547 11.46 13.44 23.73
N GLU A 548 12.62 13.35 24.37
CA GLU A 548 13.46 12.16 24.34
C GLU A 548 13.30 11.45 25.68
N ASP A 549 12.66 10.29 25.70
CA ASP A 549 12.45 9.52 26.93
C ASP A 549 13.73 8.73 27.25
N PRO A 550 14.53 9.15 28.25
CA PRO A 550 15.85 8.59 28.46
C PRO A 550 15.79 7.10 28.77
N GLY A 551 16.70 6.32 28.18
CA GLY A 551 16.75 4.88 28.39
C GLY A 551 15.72 4.06 27.61
N GLN A 552 14.74 4.69 26.96
CA GLN A 552 13.74 3.99 26.14
C GLN A 552 14.27 3.70 24.74
N LEU A 553 13.95 2.51 24.22
CA LEU A 553 14.26 2.05 22.86
C LEU A 553 13.21 2.54 21.85
N HIS A 554 13.28 2.07 20.60
CA HIS A 554 12.36 2.42 19.52
C HIS A 554 10.87 2.21 19.81
N CYS A 555 10.53 1.09 20.47
CA CYS A 555 9.17 0.73 20.82
C CYS A 555 9.11 0.42 22.31
N TYR A 556 8.26 1.13 23.04
CA TYR A 556 8.01 0.88 24.46
C TYR A 556 6.52 1.06 24.80
N PRO A 557 5.94 0.26 25.73
CA PRO A 557 4.49 0.20 25.94
C PRO A 557 3.82 1.51 26.37
N THR A 558 4.57 2.42 27.00
CA THR A 558 4.04 3.64 27.63
C THR A 558 4.18 4.89 26.75
N ILE A 559 4.66 4.77 25.51
CA ILE A 559 4.90 5.92 24.61
C ILE A 559 3.65 6.79 24.39
N PHE A 560 2.47 6.17 24.28
CA PHE A 560 1.19 6.87 24.15
C PHE A 560 0.40 6.97 25.46
N ASN A 561 0.65 6.07 26.41
CA ASN A 561 -0.07 6.01 27.67
C ASN A 561 0.74 6.67 28.79
N ASN A 562 0.80 8.00 28.74
CA ASN A 562 1.43 8.81 29.77
C ASN A 562 0.70 10.15 29.90
N GLU A 563 0.90 10.80 31.05
CA GLU A 563 0.25 12.08 31.38
C GLU A 563 0.55 13.16 30.35
N ARG A 564 1.72 13.15 29.70
CA ARG A 564 2.12 14.19 28.73
C ARG A 564 1.29 14.11 27.45
N VAL A 565 1.10 12.90 26.92
CA VAL A 565 0.24 12.67 25.75
C VAL A 565 -1.20 13.02 26.07
N GLN A 566 -1.69 12.61 27.25
CA GLN A 566 -3.05 12.93 27.68
C GLN A 566 -3.26 14.44 27.81
N SER A 567 -2.35 15.17 28.48
CA SER A 567 -2.45 16.63 28.59
C SER A 567 -2.41 17.32 27.23
N PHE A 568 -1.53 16.91 26.32
CA PHE A 568 -1.52 17.47 24.96
C PHE A 568 -2.85 17.26 24.23
N VAL A 569 -3.43 16.07 24.34
CA VAL A 569 -4.74 15.77 23.75
C VAL A 569 -5.83 16.64 24.40
N ASP A 570 -5.86 16.75 25.73
CA ASP A 570 -6.83 17.56 26.46
C ASP A 570 -6.73 19.05 26.10
N ASP A 571 -5.51 19.58 25.96
CA ASP A 571 -5.23 20.96 25.58
C ASP A 571 -5.63 21.26 24.12
N VAL A 572 -5.45 20.29 23.21
CA VAL A 572 -5.91 20.39 21.81
C VAL A 572 -7.44 20.36 21.75
N LEU A 573 -8.08 19.47 22.51
CA LEU A 573 -9.53 19.27 22.50
C LEU A 573 -10.30 20.41 23.20
N SER A 574 -9.75 20.94 24.29
CA SER A 574 -10.32 22.09 25.01
C SER A 574 -10.18 23.40 24.23
N GLY A 575 -9.36 23.42 23.19
CA GLY A 575 -9.04 24.62 22.43
C GLY A 575 -8.00 25.52 23.13
N ALA A 576 -7.49 25.16 24.31
CA ALA A 576 -6.50 25.94 25.06
C ALA A 576 -5.23 26.22 24.24
N ILE A 577 -4.72 25.22 23.51
CA ILE A 577 -3.59 25.40 22.58
C ILE A 577 -3.99 26.30 21.40
N THR A 578 -5.23 26.22 20.93
CA THR A 578 -5.70 26.99 19.75
C THR A 578 -5.96 28.46 20.12
N GLU A 579 -6.36 28.74 21.35
CA GLU A 579 -6.54 30.09 21.90
C GLU A 579 -5.19 30.77 22.21
N GLN A 580 -4.18 30.03 22.68
CA GLN A 580 -2.80 30.53 22.81
C GLN A 580 -2.05 30.64 21.46
N SER A 581 -2.34 29.79 20.47
CA SER A 581 -1.75 29.84 19.11
C SER A 581 -2.54 30.73 18.13
N THR A 582 -3.31 31.69 18.64
CA THR A 582 -4.27 32.52 17.88
C THR A 582 -3.68 33.36 16.73
N ARG A 583 -2.36 33.42 16.56
CA ARG A 583 -1.76 33.96 15.35
C ARG A 583 -1.56 32.85 14.33
N LYS A 584 -2.57 32.66 13.47
CA LYS A 584 -2.33 32.08 12.15
C LYS A 584 -1.11 32.77 11.55
N SER A 585 -0.18 32.01 11.00
CA SER A 585 0.98 32.61 10.38
C SER A 585 0.53 33.45 9.20
N HIS A 586 0.85 34.74 9.23
CA HIS A 586 0.62 35.66 8.11
C HIS A 586 1.44 35.27 6.87
N SER A 587 2.40 34.35 7.01
CA SER A 587 3.12 33.73 5.89
C SER A 587 3.20 32.23 6.09
N PHE A 588 2.86 31.46 5.06
CA PHE A 588 3.00 30.00 5.08
C PHE A 588 3.21 29.45 3.68
N THR A 589 3.65 28.18 3.60
CA THR A 589 3.81 27.45 2.34
C THR A 589 3.03 26.14 2.41
N LEU A 590 2.13 25.93 1.45
CA LEU A 590 1.47 24.66 1.20
C LEU A 590 2.27 23.89 0.14
N THR A 591 2.83 22.75 0.52
CA THR A 591 3.56 21.83 -0.36
C THR A 591 2.72 20.60 -0.66
N VAL A 592 2.55 20.26 -1.94
CA VAL A 592 1.69 19.17 -2.41
C VAL A 592 2.38 18.40 -3.53
N ALA A 593 2.36 17.07 -3.46
CA ALA A 593 2.82 16.20 -4.54
C ALA A 593 1.66 15.65 -5.38
N ILE A 594 0.54 15.33 -4.72
CA ILE A 594 -0.67 14.79 -5.35
C ILE A 594 -1.85 15.62 -4.83
N PRO A 595 -2.42 16.53 -5.64
CA PRO A 595 -3.52 17.41 -5.22
C PRO A 595 -4.75 16.67 -4.71
N SER A 596 -5.11 15.53 -5.31
CA SER A 596 -6.27 14.72 -4.91
C SER A 596 -6.14 14.09 -3.52
N GLU A 597 -4.92 13.89 -3.04
CA GLU A 597 -4.64 13.34 -1.70
C GLU A 597 -4.47 14.45 -0.65
N SER A 598 -4.34 15.71 -1.08
CA SER A 598 -4.02 16.84 -0.21
C SER A 598 -5.24 17.70 0.12
N GLY A 599 -5.37 18.06 1.40
CA GLY A 599 -6.42 18.95 1.88
C GLY A 599 -6.05 20.44 1.76
N SER A 600 -6.90 21.30 2.32
CA SER A 600 -6.64 22.74 2.36
C SER A 600 -5.89 23.16 3.62
N MET A 601 -5.01 24.15 3.49
CA MET A 601 -4.33 24.83 4.59
C MET A 601 -4.83 26.28 4.66
N HIS A 602 -5.40 26.68 5.81
CA HIS A 602 -6.04 27.99 5.98
C HIS A 602 -7.12 28.36 4.96
N GLY A 603 -7.72 27.36 4.31
CA GLY A 603 -8.71 27.57 3.24
C GLY A 603 -8.11 27.60 1.84
N TRP A 604 -6.78 27.58 1.70
CA TRP A 604 -6.07 27.46 0.42
C TRP A 604 -5.87 26.01 0.05
N LYS A 605 -6.17 25.65 -1.20
CA LYS A 605 -6.05 24.28 -1.71
C LYS A 605 -5.40 24.29 -3.08
N ILE A 606 -4.37 23.47 -3.28
CA ILE A 606 -3.80 23.25 -4.62
C ILE A 606 -4.71 22.24 -5.32
N GLU A 607 -5.19 22.59 -6.51
CA GLU A 607 -6.17 21.79 -7.26
C GLU A 607 -5.51 21.01 -8.40
N SER A 608 -4.49 21.57 -9.04
CA SER A 608 -3.70 20.86 -10.05
C SER A 608 -2.26 21.38 -10.17
N LEU A 609 -1.36 20.50 -10.58
CA LEU A 609 0.06 20.78 -10.80
C LEU A 609 0.35 21.04 -12.28
N GLY A 610 1.33 21.89 -12.55
CA GLY A 610 1.79 22.17 -13.92
C GLY A 610 2.51 20.98 -14.56
N THR A 611 3.23 20.21 -13.75
CA THR A 611 3.83 18.92 -14.11
C THR A 611 3.48 17.93 -12.99
N PRO A 612 2.55 17.00 -13.24
CA PRO A 612 2.23 15.91 -12.30
C PRO A 612 3.48 15.14 -11.85
N GLY A 613 3.45 14.57 -10.66
CA GLY A 613 4.60 13.89 -10.04
C GLY A 613 5.69 14.81 -9.47
N ARG A 614 5.72 16.10 -9.81
CA ARG A 614 6.68 17.05 -9.20
C ARG A 614 6.03 17.84 -8.07
N LEU A 615 6.75 18.09 -6.98
CA LEU A 615 6.26 18.94 -5.89
C LEU A 615 5.75 20.30 -6.38
N GLY A 616 4.50 20.59 -6.06
CA GLY A 616 3.89 21.91 -6.09
C GLY A 616 4.11 22.65 -4.78
N ARG A 617 4.38 23.96 -4.85
CA ARG A 617 4.44 24.84 -3.67
C ARG A 617 3.66 26.12 -3.90
N LEU A 618 2.79 26.43 -2.95
CA LEU A 618 2.00 27.66 -2.88
C LEU A 618 2.44 28.41 -1.63
N THR A 619 3.16 29.51 -1.79
CA THR A 619 3.56 30.38 -0.67
C THR A 619 2.62 31.57 -0.63
N VAL A 620 2.02 31.80 0.54
CA VAL A 620 1.07 32.89 0.79
C VAL A 620 1.70 33.84 1.80
N GLU A 621 1.63 35.13 1.53
CA GLU A 621 1.92 36.20 2.47
C GLU A 621 0.73 37.14 2.56
N GLU A 622 0.10 37.21 3.74
CA GLU A 622 -1.03 38.08 4.05
C GLU A 622 -0.54 39.29 4.85
N LYS A 623 -0.70 40.50 4.31
CA LYS A 623 -0.39 41.78 4.97
C LYS A 623 -1.57 42.72 4.82
N ASP A 624 -2.26 43.02 5.92
CA ASP A 624 -3.42 43.92 5.96
C ASP A 624 -4.48 43.56 4.89
N GLU A 625 -4.71 44.44 3.91
CA GLU A 625 -5.64 44.26 2.78
C GLU A 625 -4.97 43.69 1.51
N HIS A 626 -3.76 43.13 1.63
CA HIS A 626 -3.00 42.58 0.51
C HIS A 626 -2.54 41.14 0.76
N ILE A 627 -2.76 40.28 -0.23
CA ILE A 627 -2.22 38.92 -0.27
C ILE A 627 -1.27 38.80 -1.45
N SER A 628 -0.04 38.37 -1.17
CA SER A 628 0.92 37.95 -2.18
C SER A 628 0.98 36.42 -2.22
N VAL A 629 0.89 35.86 -3.42
CA VAL A 629 0.99 34.42 -3.68
C VAL A 629 2.14 34.18 -4.63
N THR A 630 3.06 33.29 -4.25
CA THR A 630 4.13 32.80 -5.12
C THR A 630 3.92 31.31 -5.35
N THR A 631 3.92 30.90 -6.61
CA THR A 631 3.67 29.51 -6.99
C THR A 631 4.89 28.85 -7.63
N ARG A 632 5.06 27.55 -7.39
CA ARG A 632 6.01 26.70 -8.09
C ARG A 632 5.32 25.41 -8.51
N ASN A 633 5.34 25.10 -9.80
CA ASN A 633 4.69 23.92 -10.39
C ASN A 633 3.16 23.83 -10.12
N ILE A 634 2.47 24.96 -10.00
CA ILE A 634 1.01 24.99 -9.81
C ILE A 634 0.35 25.41 -11.12
N LEU A 635 -0.67 24.66 -11.51
CA LEU A 635 -1.55 24.97 -12.63
C LEU A 635 -2.86 25.62 -12.14
N ALA A 636 -3.41 25.12 -11.03
CA ALA A 636 -4.58 25.72 -10.42
C ALA A 636 -4.62 25.55 -8.89
N PHE A 637 -5.30 26.48 -8.22
CA PHE A 637 -5.56 26.41 -6.78
C PHE A 637 -6.87 27.15 -6.45
N SER A 638 -7.45 26.85 -5.29
CA SER A 638 -8.65 27.51 -4.76
C SER A 638 -8.43 28.12 -3.39
N ILE A 639 -9.27 29.08 -3.02
CA ILE A 639 -9.33 29.68 -1.69
C ILE A 639 -10.78 29.78 -1.20
N SER A 640 -11.05 29.24 -0.01
CA SER A 640 -12.31 29.40 0.72
C SER A 640 -12.13 30.46 1.83
N LYS A 641 -12.47 31.73 1.57
CA LYS A 641 -12.29 32.83 2.55
C LYS A 641 -13.58 33.18 3.31
N ARG A 642 -13.44 33.77 4.50
CA ARG A 642 -14.56 34.31 5.32
C ARG A 642 -14.96 35.72 4.84
N ALA A 643 -16.24 36.08 4.99
CA ALA A 643 -16.91 37.17 4.28
C ALA A 643 -16.52 38.62 4.66
N SER A 644 -15.52 38.86 5.51
CA SER A 644 -15.24 40.22 6.00
C SER A 644 -14.17 40.97 5.21
N ASP A 645 -13.35 40.31 4.39
CA ASP A 645 -12.11 40.95 3.93
C ASP A 645 -12.11 41.13 2.42
N THR A 646 -12.29 42.37 1.99
CA THR A 646 -12.08 42.74 0.60
C THR A 646 -10.58 42.90 0.35
N VAL A 647 -9.93 41.93 -0.27
CA VAL A 647 -8.46 41.86 -0.33
C VAL A 647 -7.93 41.92 -1.75
N ARG A 648 -6.85 42.68 -1.96
CA ARG A 648 -6.08 42.69 -3.21
C ARG A 648 -5.17 41.47 -3.25
N ILE A 649 -5.27 40.65 -4.28
CA ILE A 649 -4.40 39.48 -4.47
C ILE A 649 -3.42 39.72 -5.62
N THR A 650 -2.15 39.38 -5.38
CA THR A 650 -1.10 39.34 -6.41
C THR A 650 -0.58 37.91 -6.49
N ILE A 651 -0.57 37.31 -7.68
CA ILE A 651 -0.07 35.94 -7.90
C ILE A 651 1.11 35.99 -8.88
N ASP A 652 2.27 35.45 -8.49
CA ASP A 652 3.50 35.46 -9.30
C ASP A 652 3.87 36.86 -9.82
N GLY A 653 3.59 37.91 -9.03
CA GLY A 653 3.79 39.32 -9.43
C GLY A 653 2.69 39.91 -10.31
N GLN A 654 1.71 39.12 -10.75
CA GLN A 654 0.52 39.59 -11.47
C GLN A 654 -0.56 40.04 -10.49
N GLN A 655 -0.97 41.31 -10.57
CA GLN A 655 -2.09 41.82 -9.78
C GLN A 655 -3.42 41.32 -10.37
N LEU A 656 -4.21 40.65 -9.54
CA LEU A 656 -5.57 40.20 -9.90
C LEU A 656 -6.61 41.02 -9.15
N SER A 657 -7.84 40.99 -9.66
CA SER A 657 -9.00 41.74 -9.17
C SER A 657 -9.30 41.53 -7.69
N ARG A 658 -10.15 42.41 -7.15
CA ARG A 658 -10.56 42.42 -5.75
C ARG A 658 -11.47 41.22 -5.48
N ILE A 659 -11.07 40.32 -4.59
CA ILE A 659 -11.92 39.20 -4.15
C ILE A 659 -12.98 39.78 -3.19
N SER A 660 -14.26 39.70 -3.58
CA SER A 660 -15.41 40.07 -2.76
C SER A 660 -16.53 39.07 -2.96
N GLY A 661 -17.04 38.46 -1.88
CA GLY A 661 -18.12 37.49 -1.97
C GLY A 661 -18.71 37.11 -0.60
N PRO A 662 -19.97 36.63 -0.56
CA PRO A 662 -20.60 36.14 0.66
C PRO A 662 -19.86 34.93 1.28
N HIS A 663 -20.12 34.68 2.57
CA HIS A 663 -19.61 33.51 3.28
C HIS A 663 -19.95 32.24 2.48
N LYS A 664 -18.93 31.48 2.07
CA LYS A 664 -18.95 30.17 1.36
C LYS A 664 -18.62 30.20 -0.15
N GLU A 665 -18.32 31.35 -0.76
CA GLU A 665 -17.82 31.33 -2.14
C GLU A 665 -16.33 30.90 -2.19
N GLU A 666 -16.05 29.86 -2.98
CA GLU A 666 -14.71 29.38 -3.28
C GLU A 666 -14.20 30.08 -4.54
N HIS A 667 -13.11 30.83 -4.43
CA HIS A 667 -12.47 31.50 -5.55
C HIS A 667 -11.39 30.59 -6.13
N SER A 668 -11.40 30.40 -7.44
CA SER A 668 -10.50 29.50 -8.13
C SER A 668 -9.59 30.27 -9.07
N PHE A 669 -8.30 29.90 -9.10
CA PHE A 669 -7.29 30.53 -9.93
C PHE A 669 -6.63 29.49 -10.83
N VAL A 670 -6.53 29.80 -12.13
CA VAL A 670 -5.97 28.90 -13.14
C VAL A 670 -4.91 29.62 -13.95
N LYS A 671 -3.81 28.94 -14.22
CA LYS A 671 -2.73 29.44 -15.05
C LYS A 671 -2.96 29.05 -16.51
N ASP A 672 -3.14 30.04 -17.37
CA ASP A 672 -3.18 29.86 -18.82
C ASP A 672 -1.87 30.41 -19.42
N GLY A 673 -1.00 29.49 -19.82
CA GLY A 673 0.38 29.80 -20.23
C GLY A 673 1.18 30.45 -19.09
N LYS A 674 1.37 31.78 -19.15
CA LYS A 674 2.11 32.56 -18.15
C LYS A 674 1.21 33.49 -17.32
N VAL A 675 -0.09 33.50 -17.57
CA VAL A 675 -1.04 34.46 -17.00
C VAL A 675 -2.01 33.72 -16.08
N TRP A 676 -2.21 34.26 -14.88
CA TRP A 676 -3.24 33.80 -13.96
C TRP A 676 -4.59 34.43 -14.27
N GLN A 677 -5.65 33.63 -14.17
CA GLN A 677 -7.03 34.07 -14.34
C GLN A 677 -7.87 33.57 -13.18
N GLU A 678 -8.78 34.43 -12.69
CA GLU A 678 -9.80 34.04 -11.72
C GLU A 678 -10.97 33.38 -12.45
N ARG A 679 -11.47 32.28 -11.92
CA ARG A 679 -12.71 31.61 -12.37
C ARG A 679 -13.72 31.59 -11.21
N PRO A 680 -14.95 32.07 -11.42
CA PRO A 680 -16.03 31.89 -10.45
C PRO A 680 -16.34 30.40 -10.25
N GLY A 681 -16.71 30.02 -9.03
CA GLY A 681 -16.67 28.63 -8.55
C GLY A 681 -17.49 27.58 -9.31
N ALA A 682 -17.12 26.31 -9.03
CA ALA A 682 -17.72 25.03 -9.43
C ALA A 682 -17.38 24.43 -10.81
N ASP A 683 -16.47 25.02 -11.60
CA ASP A 683 -15.81 24.23 -12.63
C ASP A 683 -14.93 23.18 -11.94
N SER A 684 -15.31 21.90 -12.05
CA SER A 684 -14.51 20.81 -11.51
C SER A 684 -13.16 20.83 -12.22
N PHE A 685 -12.10 21.11 -11.46
CA PHE A 685 -10.75 20.84 -11.92
C PHE A 685 -10.68 19.37 -12.32
N SER A 686 -10.08 19.08 -13.48
CA SER A 686 -9.76 17.70 -13.80
C SER A 686 -8.87 17.17 -12.68
N VAL A 687 -9.39 16.16 -11.98
CA VAL A 687 -8.59 15.41 -11.03
C VAL A 687 -7.34 14.98 -11.79
N GLN A 688 -6.16 15.21 -11.22
CA GLN A 688 -4.92 14.62 -11.70
C GLN A 688 -4.73 13.32 -10.91
N PRO A 689 -5.35 12.19 -11.33
CA PRO A 689 -5.21 10.93 -10.60
C PRO A 689 -3.83 10.30 -10.83
N SER A 690 -3.08 10.81 -11.82
CA SER A 690 -1.73 10.38 -12.16
C SER A 690 -0.75 10.76 -11.04
N GLY A 691 0.09 9.79 -10.68
CA GLY A 691 1.03 9.80 -9.58
C GLY A 691 1.61 8.39 -9.43
N ARG A 692 2.14 8.05 -8.24
CA ARG A 692 2.73 6.74 -7.98
C ARG A 692 1.81 5.58 -8.40
N ALA A 693 2.40 4.53 -8.98
CA ALA A 693 1.67 3.35 -9.41
C ALA A 693 0.85 2.69 -8.28
N LEU A 694 1.26 2.86 -7.03
CA LEU A 694 0.55 2.37 -5.84
C LEU A 694 -0.89 2.89 -5.75
N ASN A 695 -1.23 4.01 -6.40
CA ASN A 695 -2.58 4.55 -6.46
C ASN A 695 -3.60 3.59 -7.09
N ILE A 696 -3.13 2.58 -7.84
CA ILE A 696 -3.98 1.50 -8.35
C ILE A 696 -4.69 0.71 -7.24
N LEU A 697 -4.13 0.68 -6.02
CA LEU A 697 -4.72 0.00 -4.87
C LEU A 697 -5.87 0.79 -4.22
N SER A 698 -5.98 2.09 -4.50
CA SER A 698 -7.01 2.98 -3.93
C SER A 698 -8.34 2.89 -4.71
N SER A 699 -8.90 1.69 -4.82
CA SER A 699 -10.13 1.42 -5.58
C SER A 699 -11.38 1.55 -4.71
N ARG A 700 -12.48 2.10 -5.28
CA ARG A 700 -13.79 2.23 -4.61
C ARG A 700 -14.68 0.98 -4.72
N SER A 701 -14.19 -0.05 -5.40
CA SER A 701 -14.89 -1.30 -5.71
C SER A 701 -13.81 -2.39 -5.90
N PRO A 702 -14.14 -3.70 -5.92
CA PRO A 702 -13.13 -4.72 -6.20
C PRO A 702 -12.33 -4.39 -7.47
N ILE A 703 -11.00 -4.52 -7.41
CA ILE A 703 -10.12 -4.20 -8.54
C ILE A 703 -10.42 -5.16 -9.68
N THR A 704 -10.61 -4.63 -10.89
CA THR A 704 -10.96 -5.43 -12.06
C THR A 704 -9.71 -5.76 -12.86
N PHE A 705 -9.34 -7.03 -12.91
CA PHE A 705 -8.29 -7.55 -13.77
C PHE A 705 -8.88 -7.98 -15.12
N VAL A 706 -8.30 -7.51 -16.22
CA VAL A 706 -8.71 -7.87 -17.57
C VAL A 706 -7.59 -8.64 -18.25
N ILE A 707 -7.87 -9.90 -18.59
CA ILE A 707 -6.97 -10.80 -19.31
C ILE A 707 -7.47 -11.00 -20.76
N PRO A 708 -6.63 -11.45 -21.71
CA PRO A 708 -7.05 -11.68 -23.09
C PRO A 708 -8.26 -12.64 -23.18
N ASN A 709 -8.17 -13.78 -22.51
CA ASN A 709 -9.22 -14.80 -22.44
C ASN A 709 -9.05 -15.66 -21.17
N LYS A 710 -10.14 -16.15 -20.59
CA LYS A 710 -10.14 -17.10 -19.45
C LYS A 710 -9.47 -18.44 -19.75
N THR A 711 -9.28 -18.80 -21.02
CA THR A 711 -8.54 -20.01 -21.43
C THR A 711 -7.04 -19.78 -21.60
N ASP A 712 -6.56 -18.53 -21.57
CA ASP A 712 -5.14 -18.23 -21.55
C ASP A 712 -4.59 -18.49 -20.14
N VAL A 713 -3.95 -19.65 -19.99
CA VAL A 713 -3.45 -20.15 -18.71
C VAL A 713 -2.37 -19.23 -18.13
N HIS A 714 -1.54 -18.60 -18.96
CA HIS A 714 -0.40 -17.82 -18.47
C HIS A 714 -0.85 -16.48 -17.88
N THR A 715 -1.65 -15.71 -18.64
CA THR A 715 -2.16 -14.41 -18.16
C THR A 715 -3.14 -14.59 -17.00
N LEU A 716 -3.97 -15.63 -17.01
CA LEU A 716 -4.82 -15.98 -15.86
C LEU A 716 -3.98 -16.30 -14.63
N HIS A 717 -2.89 -17.05 -14.76
CA HIS A 717 -1.99 -17.38 -13.64
C HIS A 717 -1.26 -16.14 -13.09
N VAL A 718 -0.87 -15.20 -13.95
CA VAL A 718 -0.33 -13.90 -13.52
C VAL A 718 -1.39 -13.12 -12.72
N ALA A 719 -2.61 -13.01 -13.25
CA ALA A 719 -3.71 -12.32 -12.56
C ALA A 719 -4.01 -12.96 -11.20
N LEU A 720 -4.11 -14.29 -11.13
CA LEU A 720 -4.39 -15.02 -9.89
C LEU A 720 -3.33 -14.81 -8.82
N ARG A 721 -2.03 -14.79 -9.18
CA ARG A 721 -0.95 -14.49 -8.22
C ARG A 721 -1.06 -13.08 -7.67
N ILE A 722 -1.31 -12.09 -8.53
CA ILE A 722 -1.48 -10.70 -8.09
C ILE A 722 -2.71 -10.56 -7.17
N VAL A 723 -3.83 -11.19 -7.55
CA VAL A 723 -5.07 -11.19 -6.76
C VAL A 723 -4.89 -11.88 -5.41
N HIS A 724 -4.18 -13.00 -5.37
CA HIS A 724 -3.79 -13.66 -4.13
C HIS A 724 -3.02 -12.69 -3.23
N ASP A 725 -2.04 -11.99 -3.79
CA ASP A 725 -1.21 -11.07 -3.03
C ASP A 725 -1.98 -9.83 -2.54
N LEU A 726 -2.94 -9.35 -3.32
CA LEU A 726 -3.89 -8.31 -2.88
C LEU A 726 -4.70 -8.75 -1.65
N ASP A 727 -5.16 -10.00 -1.62
CA ASP A 727 -5.85 -10.55 -0.46
C ASP A 727 -4.91 -10.70 0.75
N VAL A 728 -3.72 -11.26 0.56
CA VAL A 728 -2.76 -11.50 1.66
C VAL A 728 -2.33 -10.20 2.31
N TYR A 729 -1.93 -9.21 1.51
CA TYR A 729 -1.26 -8.01 2.02
C TYR A 729 -2.21 -6.84 2.28
N HIS A 730 -3.32 -6.72 1.53
CA HIS A 730 -4.22 -5.56 1.64
C HIS A 730 -5.66 -5.92 1.97
N LYS A 731 -6.01 -7.22 1.94
CA LYS A 731 -7.41 -7.68 1.99
C LYS A 731 -8.29 -6.95 0.97
N LEU A 732 -7.70 -6.59 -0.18
CA LEU A 732 -8.41 -5.95 -1.28
C LEU A 732 -9.02 -7.02 -2.17
N ASP A 733 -10.32 -6.87 -2.42
CA ASP A 733 -11.05 -7.76 -3.29
C ASP A 733 -10.77 -7.46 -4.77
N ALA A 734 -10.87 -8.48 -5.63
CA ALA A 734 -10.60 -8.36 -7.04
C ALA A 734 -11.47 -9.30 -7.90
N ALA A 735 -11.89 -8.80 -9.06
CA ALA A 735 -12.60 -9.56 -10.08
C ALA A 735 -11.69 -9.79 -11.30
N ILE A 736 -11.87 -10.93 -11.99
CA ILE A 736 -11.15 -11.22 -13.24
C ILE A 736 -12.17 -11.33 -14.38
N LEU A 737 -11.98 -10.56 -15.44
CA LEU A 737 -12.77 -10.55 -16.68
C LEU A 737 -11.89 -10.95 -17.87
N ASP A 738 -12.49 -11.51 -18.91
CA ASP A 738 -11.83 -11.55 -20.22
C ASP A 738 -12.05 -10.24 -20.99
N ALA A 739 -11.27 -10.05 -22.05
CA ALA A 739 -11.28 -8.83 -22.85
C ALA A 739 -12.65 -8.57 -23.51
N ALA A 740 -13.34 -9.60 -24.00
CA ALA A 740 -14.62 -9.44 -24.68
C ALA A 740 -15.73 -8.96 -23.71
N GLU A 741 -15.76 -9.54 -22.50
CA GLU A 741 -16.64 -9.13 -21.43
C GLU A 741 -16.34 -7.68 -20.98
N ALA A 742 -15.07 -7.34 -20.78
CA ALA A 742 -14.67 -5.99 -20.38
C ALA A 742 -15.04 -4.92 -21.42
N ILE A 743 -14.85 -5.20 -22.72
CA ILE A 743 -15.29 -4.31 -23.82
C ILE A 743 -16.82 -4.12 -23.76
N THR A 744 -17.58 -5.22 -23.64
CA THR A 744 -19.05 -5.17 -23.59
C THR A 744 -19.54 -4.31 -22.42
N LEU A 745 -18.98 -4.53 -21.22
CA LEU A 745 -19.32 -3.74 -20.04
C LEU A 745 -18.93 -2.28 -20.19
N MET A 746 -17.79 -1.98 -20.81
CA MET A 746 -17.33 -0.61 -21.06
C MET A 746 -18.28 0.13 -22.02
N GLU A 747 -18.63 -0.49 -23.15
CA GLU A 747 -19.54 0.09 -24.14
C GLU A 747 -20.96 0.26 -23.58
N GLY A 748 -21.38 -0.62 -22.67
CA GLY A 748 -22.62 -0.49 -21.90
C GLY A 748 -22.53 0.40 -20.66
N ASN A 749 -21.43 1.15 -20.47
CA ASN A 749 -21.17 2.01 -19.29
C ASN A 749 -21.38 1.32 -17.93
N SER A 750 -21.12 0.01 -17.88
CA SER A 750 -21.34 -0.89 -16.75
C SER A 750 -20.05 -1.51 -16.20
N LEU A 751 -18.88 -1.13 -16.75
CA LEU A 751 -17.56 -1.52 -16.20
C LEU A 751 -17.35 -0.98 -14.76
N GLY A 752 -18.09 0.06 -14.38
CA GLY A 752 -18.12 0.61 -13.03
C GLY A 752 -17.02 1.62 -12.74
N HIS A 753 -16.79 1.85 -11.44
CA HIS A 753 -15.82 2.81 -10.90
C HIS A 753 -14.64 2.12 -10.18
N SER A 754 -14.43 0.82 -10.42
CA SER A 754 -13.26 0.11 -9.92
C SER A 754 -12.00 0.57 -10.65
N ASN A 755 -10.86 0.50 -9.98
CA ASN A 755 -9.60 0.51 -10.70
C ASN A 755 -9.48 -0.74 -11.57
N VAL A 756 -8.86 -0.61 -12.74
CA VAL A 756 -8.73 -1.68 -13.74
C VAL A 756 -7.26 -2.01 -13.96
N VAL A 757 -6.90 -3.28 -14.04
CA VAL A 757 -5.55 -3.75 -14.40
C VAL A 757 -5.66 -4.62 -15.64
N SER A 758 -5.13 -4.16 -16.77
CA SER A 758 -5.06 -4.96 -17.99
C SER A 758 -3.73 -5.69 -18.06
N ILE A 759 -3.78 -7.01 -18.26
CA ILE A 759 -2.61 -7.89 -18.28
C ILE A 759 -2.46 -8.51 -19.68
N GLY A 760 -1.24 -8.51 -20.19
CA GLY A 760 -0.90 -9.08 -21.50
C GLY A 760 -0.48 -8.01 -22.52
N GLY A 761 -0.11 -8.47 -23.70
CA GLY A 761 0.39 -7.65 -24.79
C GLY A 761 -0.68 -7.32 -25.83
N SER A 762 -0.26 -7.39 -27.09
CA SER A 762 -1.12 -7.16 -28.25
C SER A 762 -2.25 -8.19 -28.36
N GLU A 763 -2.12 -9.39 -27.79
CA GLU A 763 -3.18 -10.40 -27.76
C GLU A 763 -4.38 -9.98 -26.91
N ASN A 764 -4.22 -9.03 -25.97
CA ASN A 764 -5.32 -8.50 -25.19
C ASN A 764 -6.12 -7.46 -26.00
N ALA A 765 -7.26 -7.89 -26.55
CA ALA A 765 -8.14 -7.04 -27.36
C ALA A 765 -8.65 -5.80 -26.60
N PHE A 766 -8.85 -5.89 -25.28
CA PHE A 766 -9.26 -4.74 -24.46
C PHE A 766 -8.12 -3.71 -24.38
N SER A 767 -6.87 -4.16 -24.18
CA SER A 767 -5.72 -3.27 -24.20
C SER A 767 -5.58 -2.53 -25.53
N GLN A 768 -5.69 -3.24 -26.66
CA GLN A 768 -5.68 -2.62 -27.97
C GLN A 768 -6.83 -1.62 -28.14
N HIS A 769 -8.03 -1.99 -27.70
CA HIS A 769 -9.22 -1.16 -27.83
C HIS A 769 -9.08 0.17 -27.09
N ILE A 770 -8.50 0.18 -25.89
CA ILE A 770 -8.24 1.40 -25.12
C ILE A 770 -7.13 2.23 -25.75
N LEU A 771 -5.97 1.62 -26.04
CA LEU A 771 -4.78 2.36 -26.47
C LEU A 771 -4.83 2.84 -27.92
N ASN A 772 -5.72 2.29 -28.75
CA ASN A 772 -6.02 2.82 -30.10
C ASN A 772 -7.00 4.00 -30.06
N ARG A 773 -7.81 4.14 -28.99
CA ARG A 773 -8.74 5.26 -28.84
C ARG A 773 -7.96 6.50 -28.37
N ARG A 774 -7.96 7.57 -29.17
CA ARG A 774 -7.43 8.89 -28.78
C ARG A 774 -8.28 9.62 -27.72
N LEU A 775 -9.11 8.90 -26.95
CA LEU A 775 -10.00 9.50 -25.97
C LEU A 775 -9.23 10.22 -24.84
N ASN A 776 -7.98 9.82 -24.60
CA ASN A 776 -7.04 10.48 -23.70
C ASN A 776 -5.68 10.47 -24.39
N ASP A 777 -5.16 11.62 -24.85
CA ASP A 777 -3.85 11.72 -25.51
C ASP A 777 -2.72 11.45 -24.50
N THR A 778 -2.57 10.19 -24.11
CA THR A 778 -1.51 9.74 -23.21
C THR A 778 -0.23 9.46 -24.00
N PRO A 779 0.95 9.48 -23.34
CA PRO A 779 2.21 9.15 -23.99
C PRO A 779 2.26 7.73 -24.58
N PHE A 780 1.43 6.80 -24.11
CA PHE A 780 1.39 5.41 -24.56
C PHE A 780 0.29 5.23 -25.62
N GLN A 781 0.69 4.77 -26.81
CA GLN A 781 -0.21 4.59 -27.94
C GLN A 781 0.10 3.29 -28.67
N MET A 782 -0.92 2.61 -29.18
CA MET A 782 -0.73 1.44 -30.03
C MET A 782 -0.65 1.87 -31.50
N HIS A 783 0.38 1.41 -32.21
CA HIS A 783 0.47 1.48 -33.66
C HIS A 783 0.55 0.06 -34.22
N GLY A 784 -0.56 -0.40 -34.80
CA GLY A 784 -0.70 -1.83 -35.14
C GLY A 784 -0.63 -2.68 -33.87
N GLN A 785 0.37 -3.57 -33.79
CA GLN A 785 0.61 -4.45 -32.64
C GLN A 785 1.78 -3.99 -31.75
N THR A 786 2.39 -2.83 -32.05
CA THR A 786 3.53 -2.31 -31.29
C THR A 786 3.05 -1.20 -30.36
N LEU A 787 3.48 -1.26 -29.10
CA LEU A 787 3.29 -0.16 -28.14
C LEU A 787 4.35 0.91 -28.38
N HIS A 788 3.93 2.17 -28.43
CA HIS A 788 4.82 3.33 -28.57
C HIS A 788 4.75 4.23 -27.34
N LEU A 789 5.89 4.76 -26.91
CA LEU A 789 6.01 5.85 -25.94
C LEU A 789 6.40 7.14 -26.67
N LYS A 790 5.50 8.12 -26.73
CA LYS A 790 5.68 9.39 -27.45
C LYS A 790 6.16 9.19 -28.90
N GLY A 791 5.56 8.21 -29.58
CA GLY A 791 5.91 7.84 -30.96
C GLY A 791 7.12 6.91 -31.10
N LEU A 792 7.88 6.64 -30.03
CA LEU A 792 9.00 5.69 -30.07
C LEU A 792 8.49 4.27 -29.80
N PRO A 793 8.72 3.30 -30.71
CA PRO A 793 8.31 1.92 -30.48
C PRO A 793 9.08 1.29 -29.32
N LEU A 794 8.41 0.49 -28.52
CA LEU A 794 9.05 -0.38 -27.55
C LEU A 794 9.65 -1.60 -28.26
N VAL A 795 10.82 -2.05 -27.79
CA VAL A 795 11.48 -3.26 -28.32
C VAL A 795 10.69 -4.49 -27.87
N GLN A 796 10.77 -5.58 -28.64
CA GLN A 796 9.98 -6.80 -28.40
C GLN A 796 10.16 -7.38 -26.99
N ASP A 797 11.39 -7.34 -26.45
CA ASP A 797 11.71 -7.87 -25.11
C ASP A 797 11.50 -6.84 -23.98
N SER A 798 10.92 -5.68 -24.30
CA SER A 798 10.56 -4.67 -23.31
C SER A 798 9.20 -4.99 -22.68
N THR A 799 9.12 -4.73 -21.38
CA THR A 799 7.87 -4.78 -20.62
C THR A 799 7.55 -3.38 -20.13
N ALA A 800 6.32 -2.94 -20.32
CA ALA A 800 5.83 -1.66 -19.81
C ALA A 800 4.79 -1.89 -18.70
N VAL A 801 4.97 -1.22 -17.57
CA VAL A 801 3.96 -1.11 -16.53
C VAL A 801 3.61 0.36 -16.36
N PHE A 802 2.36 0.74 -16.58
CA PHE A 802 1.98 2.15 -16.57
C PHE A 802 0.53 2.41 -16.16
N LEU A 803 0.31 3.52 -15.46
CA LEU A 803 -1.01 4.07 -15.18
C LEU A 803 -1.58 4.79 -16.42
N HIS A 804 -2.90 4.72 -16.53
CA HIS A 804 -3.70 5.31 -17.59
C HIS A 804 -5.03 5.82 -17.00
N PRO A 805 -5.62 6.91 -17.53
CA PRO A 805 -6.96 7.32 -17.14
C PRO A 805 -7.97 6.20 -17.36
N HIS A 806 -8.89 5.99 -16.41
CA HIS A 806 -9.92 4.98 -16.60
C HIS A 806 -10.87 5.38 -17.74
N PRO A 807 -11.29 4.43 -18.61
CA PRO A 807 -11.99 4.76 -19.86
C PRO A 807 -13.40 5.34 -19.66
N THR A 808 -14.04 5.07 -18.53
CA THR A 808 -15.44 5.48 -18.26
C THR A 808 -15.64 6.23 -16.94
N SER A 809 -14.61 6.42 -16.12
CA SER A 809 -14.74 6.98 -14.77
C SER A 809 -13.58 7.93 -14.45
N VAL A 810 -13.87 9.20 -14.20
CA VAL A 810 -12.83 10.20 -13.91
C VAL A 810 -12.15 10.01 -12.54
N ASP A 811 -12.81 9.29 -11.63
CA ASP A 811 -12.36 9.05 -10.26
C ASP A 811 -11.59 7.72 -10.11
N ALA A 812 -11.44 6.95 -11.18
CA ALA A 812 -10.78 5.65 -11.18
C ALA A 812 -9.53 5.65 -12.07
N LEU A 813 -8.66 4.68 -11.83
CA LEU A 813 -7.43 4.48 -12.60
C LEU A 813 -7.45 3.17 -13.36
N MET A 814 -6.71 3.15 -14.46
CA MET A 814 -6.35 1.92 -15.15
C MET A 814 -4.84 1.74 -15.09
N MET A 815 -4.38 0.50 -14.98
CA MET A 815 -2.98 0.13 -15.12
C MET A 815 -2.83 -0.90 -16.24
N PHE A 816 -1.77 -0.80 -17.00
CA PHE A 816 -1.34 -1.80 -17.97
C PHE A 816 -0.12 -2.53 -17.43
N ILE A 817 -0.12 -3.86 -17.49
CA ILE A 817 1.06 -4.71 -17.43
C ILE A 817 1.23 -5.30 -18.83
N TYR A 818 1.96 -4.59 -19.68
CA TYR A 818 2.06 -4.87 -21.11
C TYR A 818 3.40 -5.53 -21.47
N SER A 819 3.32 -6.70 -22.07
CA SER A 819 4.47 -7.37 -22.73
C SER A 819 3.96 -8.33 -23.79
N ASN A 820 4.64 -8.40 -24.94
CA ASN A 820 4.42 -9.42 -25.97
C ASN A 820 5.30 -10.67 -25.75
N ASP A 821 6.09 -10.69 -24.68
CA ASP A 821 7.00 -11.77 -24.29
C ASP A 821 6.54 -12.37 -22.96
N ALA A 822 6.48 -13.69 -22.87
CA ALA A 822 6.00 -14.38 -21.67
C ALA A 822 6.95 -14.19 -20.48
N MET A 823 8.27 -14.12 -20.71
CA MET A 823 9.26 -13.76 -19.68
C MET A 823 9.09 -12.30 -19.27
N GLY A 824 8.84 -11.41 -20.23
CA GLY A 824 8.49 -10.02 -20.02
C GLY A 824 7.24 -9.83 -19.18
N LEU A 825 6.22 -10.67 -19.35
CA LEU A 825 5.03 -10.61 -18.52
C LEU A 825 5.33 -10.99 -17.07
N GLU A 826 6.16 -12.01 -16.82
CA GLU A 826 6.62 -12.35 -15.47
C GLU A 826 7.42 -11.21 -14.82
N ARG A 827 8.28 -10.53 -15.60
CA ARG A 827 8.97 -9.31 -15.14
C ARG A 827 7.98 -8.22 -14.74
N GLY A 828 6.95 -7.99 -15.56
CA GLY A 828 5.91 -7.00 -15.33
C GLY A 828 5.05 -7.31 -14.10
N ALA A 829 4.72 -8.58 -13.88
CA ALA A 829 3.96 -9.03 -12.73
C ALA A 829 4.67 -8.68 -11.40
N ARG A 830 5.99 -8.85 -11.34
CA ARG A 830 6.81 -8.51 -10.15
C ARG A 830 6.88 -7.00 -9.89
N LEU A 831 6.59 -6.18 -10.89
CA LEU A 831 6.52 -4.72 -10.74
C LEU A 831 5.17 -4.23 -10.19
N PHE A 832 4.12 -5.07 -10.17
CA PHE A 832 2.83 -4.66 -9.63
C PHE A 832 2.99 -4.24 -8.17
N PRO A 833 2.46 -3.07 -7.74
CA PRO A 833 2.85 -2.43 -6.48
C PRO A 833 2.14 -3.04 -5.27
N ILE A 834 2.40 -4.32 -4.99
CA ILE A 834 1.80 -5.10 -3.90
C ILE A 834 2.36 -4.68 -2.55
N ARG A 835 3.65 -4.38 -2.46
CA ARG A 835 4.29 -4.02 -1.19
C ARG A 835 4.34 -2.51 -1.04
N THR A 836 4.22 -2.07 0.19
CA THR A 836 4.28 -0.67 0.56
C THR A 836 5.73 -0.18 0.54
N GLY A 837 5.95 1.09 0.19
CA GLY A 837 7.31 1.65 0.06
C GLY A 837 7.99 1.39 -1.29
N ILE A 838 7.29 0.84 -2.28
CA ILE A 838 7.77 0.75 -3.67
C ILE A 838 7.67 2.15 -4.32
N PRO A 839 8.78 2.80 -4.67
CA PRO A 839 8.78 4.10 -5.33
C PRO A 839 8.57 3.90 -6.84
N MET A 840 7.49 3.22 -7.24
CA MET A 840 7.19 3.01 -8.65
C MET A 840 6.48 4.26 -9.20
N PRO A 841 7.08 4.95 -10.19
CA PRO A 841 6.45 6.09 -10.87
C PRO A 841 5.17 5.67 -11.60
N ASP A 842 4.49 6.65 -12.20
CA ASP A 842 3.32 6.43 -13.04
C ASP A 842 3.57 5.38 -14.12
N TRP A 843 4.78 5.33 -14.68
CA TRP A 843 5.17 4.29 -15.62
C TRP A 843 6.64 3.87 -15.56
N VAL A 844 6.92 2.62 -15.93
CA VAL A 844 8.26 2.05 -16.05
C VAL A 844 8.34 1.10 -17.25
N ILE A 845 9.47 1.11 -17.95
CA ILE A 845 9.81 0.19 -19.03
C ILE A 845 11.08 -0.57 -18.64
N VAL A 846 11.01 -1.90 -18.61
CA VAL A 846 12.14 -2.78 -18.28
C VAL A 846 12.48 -3.72 -19.43
N HIS A 847 13.77 -3.98 -19.62
CA HIS A 847 14.29 -4.95 -20.60
C HIS A 847 14.58 -6.31 -19.95
N ALA A 848 14.84 -7.34 -20.76
CA ALA A 848 15.33 -8.64 -20.27
C ALA A 848 16.64 -8.54 -19.45
N LEU A 849 17.41 -7.44 -19.64
CA LEU A 849 18.57 -7.16 -18.78
C LEU A 849 18.20 -6.96 -17.31
N ALA A 850 16.92 -6.70 -16.99
CA ALA A 850 16.46 -6.57 -15.61
C ALA A 850 16.53 -7.89 -14.85
N ASP A 851 16.50 -9.03 -15.54
CA ASP A 851 16.67 -10.35 -14.92
C ASP A 851 18.08 -10.55 -14.37
N SER A 852 19.09 -9.98 -15.04
CA SER A 852 20.51 -10.03 -14.65
C SER A 852 21.07 -8.74 -14.07
N ARG A 853 20.29 -7.65 -14.00
CA ARG A 853 20.80 -6.35 -13.52
C ARG A 853 19.82 -5.62 -12.61
N ALA A 854 18.69 -6.24 -12.26
CA ALA A 854 17.63 -5.65 -11.48
C ALA A 854 17.26 -4.24 -12.01
N ALA A 855 17.35 -3.20 -11.16
CA ALA A 855 17.09 -1.82 -11.55
C ALA A 855 17.98 -1.30 -12.71
N GLY A 856 19.16 -1.90 -12.92
CA GLY A 856 20.03 -1.61 -14.06
C GLY A 856 19.46 -2.07 -15.42
N GLY A 857 18.36 -2.82 -15.44
CA GLY A 857 17.60 -3.18 -16.64
C GLY A 857 16.41 -2.27 -16.94
N VAL A 858 16.17 -1.22 -16.15
CA VAL A 858 15.17 -0.18 -16.45
C VAL A 858 15.65 0.64 -17.64
N GLN A 859 14.88 0.63 -18.73
CA GLN A 859 15.17 1.41 -19.94
C GLN A 859 14.66 2.85 -19.82
N ALA A 860 13.48 3.02 -19.22
CA ALA A 860 12.85 4.32 -19.03
C ALA A 860 11.81 4.26 -17.90
N SER A 861 11.52 5.39 -17.28
CA SER A 861 10.45 5.54 -16.28
C SER A 861 10.06 7.00 -16.13
N GLY A 862 8.88 7.30 -15.59
CA GLY A 862 8.54 8.66 -15.17
C GLY A 862 7.06 8.92 -15.00
#